data_AF-A0A6V8N648-F1
#
_entry.id   AF-A0A6V8N648-F1
#
_cell.length_a   1.000
_cell.length_b   1.000
_cell.length_c   1.000
_cell.angle_alpha   90.00
_cell.angle_beta   90.00
_cell.angle_gamma   90.00
#
_symmetry.space_group_name_H-M   'P 1'
#
loop_
_entity.id
_entity.type
_entity.pdbx_description
1 polymer ?
#
loop_
_entity_poly.entity_id
_entity_poly.type
_entity_poly.pdbx_seq_one_letter_code
_entity_poly.pdbx_strand_id
1 'polypeptide(L)'
;MQIEDAIRYMLDGRGVLFTGAGFSYGAANLLHSRIPAGNDLAKELIAAAGMRGQADLDRAATVFIRKRTPDELVKLLKNTYTVTKITETHKVLAGINWRRIYTTNYDSVFEQARAAIGKPIKAVTAKDQPDGLVASRDLIVHINGAINTLTKDELFNSFKLTSASYAADSFEESGWAFHFRSDVRNAAVVLFIGYSLYDLDIARVLLAENVTSKAVFVVAPPTEDNDLEADELADFGDVHRIGVDEFARLVQEVSATYVPMEAPLLLSCWDEVEPISAGALPNDDEVIAFVTEGILSSSIRGQLTSSQSSNYVLSRTPLESVTESILNQKKHVILHSPLGCGKSFISEVAAAQAFGAGWKVFVLRSESSESLAEVEEVIRGGGNILLVIESYFRHMKLVRWISEANLDNVTLLLTSRTDVHEIFAVDVSAQLKHAYTEVDCTKLDDKEIEAISALFDKYGLWGQKLSWPYRQKYRYIKTKCAGELPSLLVDAFESKNITEKYREIITSNSHSDEIQRILIALFVLEVMNYNASPYLIQELLGGKNIKWSYIKANTGLKSVVDFNMDLVQARSPVLGLHLLHTLFEPKFLVQTVVQMAKEADDRRATKEFRVILKDLMRFKHIAMILPKRQRLQSTVLFYESIKNLTTTRRDPQFWLQYGIASLTLSQLDRAERYFADAYSLANAIEGYDCFQIDNHYARFLFEKALLETSKSNAMQLVLKARTIILAQMKSEERYYPYRAALGLFNVFDKWKGEWTPDESKLYYGIFFEIQKRCSAAGSTIRNNRYVLDCAEKSKEYIGYLGSIRK
;
A
#
# COMPACT_ATOMS: atom_id res chain seq x y z
N MET A 1 -9.89 -30.50 -12.05
CA MET A 1 -11.25 -29.96 -12.24
C MET A 1 -11.89 -30.70 -13.40
N GLN A 2 -13.21 -30.96 -13.38
CA GLN A 2 -13.88 -31.50 -14.58
C GLN A 2 -14.05 -30.39 -15.63
N ILE A 3 -13.97 -30.73 -16.92
CA ILE A 3 -14.02 -29.73 -18.00
C ILE A 3 -15.37 -29.02 -18.05
N GLU A 4 -16.46 -29.69 -17.69
CA GLU A 4 -17.80 -29.09 -17.63
C GLU A 4 -17.89 -28.02 -16.54
N ASP A 5 -17.25 -28.22 -15.39
CA ASP A 5 -17.22 -27.23 -14.31
C ASP A 5 -16.40 -26.00 -14.72
N ALA A 6 -15.28 -26.20 -15.40
CA ALA A 6 -14.53 -25.12 -16.03
C ALA A 6 -15.44 -24.33 -16.98
N ILE A 7 -16.20 -25.00 -17.85
CA ILE A 7 -17.10 -24.35 -18.80
C ILE A 7 -18.17 -23.52 -18.08
N ARG A 8 -18.76 -24.04 -16.99
CA ARG A 8 -19.72 -23.27 -16.17
C ARG A 8 -19.09 -21.98 -15.62
N TYR A 9 -17.89 -22.06 -15.05
CA TYR A 9 -17.18 -20.86 -14.55
C TYR A 9 -16.87 -19.83 -15.66
N MET A 10 -16.57 -20.31 -16.87
CA MET A 10 -16.35 -19.46 -18.04
C MET A 10 -17.64 -18.75 -18.48
N LEU A 11 -18.76 -19.48 -18.50
CA LEU A 11 -20.08 -18.95 -18.84
C LEU A 11 -20.58 -17.92 -17.81
N ASP A 12 -20.27 -18.10 -16.51
CA ASP A 12 -20.50 -17.11 -15.45
C ASP A 12 -19.62 -15.86 -15.56
N GLY A 13 -18.66 -15.85 -16.48
CA GLY A 13 -17.71 -14.78 -16.70
C GLY A 13 -16.65 -14.62 -15.60
N ARG A 14 -16.28 -15.75 -14.99
CA ARG A 14 -15.19 -15.87 -14.01
C ARG A 14 -13.95 -16.56 -14.59
N GLY A 15 -13.93 -16.80 -15.90
CA GLY A 15 -12.81 -17.40 -16.62
C GLY A 15 -11.88 -16.37 -17.27
N VAL A 16 -10.59 -16.63 -17.25
CA VAL A 16 -9.58 -15.93 -18.06
C VAL A 16 -9.18 -16.82 -19.24
N LEU A 17 -9.15 -16.25 -20.45
CA LEU A 17 -8.72 -16.95 -21.65
C LEU A 17 -7.29 -16.60 -22.01
N PHE A 18 -6.51 -17.61 -22.36
CA PHE A 18 -5.18 -17.48 -22.93
C PHE A 18 -5.10 -18.27 -24.25
N THR A 19 -4.83 -17.59 -25.37
CA THR A 19 -4.73 -18.25 -26.69
C THR A 19 -3.29 -18.30 -27.18
N GLY A 20 -2.87 -19.50 -27.59
CA GLY A 20 -1.64 -19.74 -28.33
C GLY A 20 -1.91 -20.07 -29.81
N ALA A 21 -0.86 -20.44 -30.55
CA ALA A 21 -0.93 -20.60 -32.01
C ALA A 21 -1.97 -21.64 -32.45
N GLY A 22 -2.27 -22.63 -31.61
CA GLY A 22 -3.29 -23.64 -31.90
C GLY A 22 -4.72 -23.10 -31.89
N PHE A 23 -4.99 -21.93 -31.28
CA PHE A 23 -6.30 -21.27 -31.40
C PHE A 23 -6.60 -20.82 -32.83
N SER A 24 -5.57 -20.47 -33.61
CA SER A 24 -5.71 -20.00 -35.00
C SER A 24 -5.95 -21.15 -36.00
N TYR A 25 -6.13 -22.38 -35.51
CA TYR A 25 -6.40 -23.55 -36.35
C TYR A 25 -7.69 -23.39 -37.16
N GLY A 26 -7.63 -23.69 -38.45
CA GLY A 26 -8.76 -23.53 -39.37
C GLY A 26 -8.99 -22.10 -39.88
N ALA A 27 -8.28 -21.09 -39.38
CA ALA A 27 -8.28 -19.74 -39.95
C ALA A 27 -7.42 -19.66 -41.23
N ALA A 28 -7.74 -18.68 -42.09
CA ALA A 28 -6.97 -18.39 -43.30
C ALA A 28 -6.47 -16.94 -43.35
N ASN A 29 -5.30 -16.73 -43.98
CA ASN A 29 -4.65 -15.43 -44.11
C ASN A 29 -4.88 -14.77 -45.49
N LEU A 30 -4.18 -13.67 -45.80
CA LEU A 30 -4.27 -12.96 -47.08
C LEU A 30 -3.84 -13.80 -48.30
N LEU A 31 -3.05 -14.85 -48.09
CA LEU A 31 -2.63 -15.78 -49.13
C LEU A 31 -3.62 -16.94 -49.30
N HIS A 32 -4.77 -16.89 -48.63
CA HIS A 32 -5.76 -17.97 -48.54
C HIS A 32 -5.16 -19.30 -48.04
N SER A 33 -4.02 -19.22 -47.32
CA SER A 33 -3.38 -20.37 -46.68
C SER A 33 -3.64 -20.36 -45.18
N ARG A 34 -3.33 -21.48 -44.52
CA ARG A 34 -3.40 -21.61 -43.06
C ARG A 34 -2.42 -20.64 -42.39
N ILE A 35 -2.78 -20.15 -41.20
CA ILE A 35 -1.87 -19.36 -40.36
C ILE A 35 -0.85 -20.32 -39.74
N PRO A 36 0.47 -20.16 -39.99
CA PRO A 36 1.48 -21.08 -39.49
C PRO A 36 1.78 -20.87 -38.01
N ALA A 37 1.98 -21.97 -37.29
CA ALA A 37 2.57 -21.96 -35.95
C ALA A 37 4.09 -21.68 -36.01
N GLY A 38 4.74 -21.47 -34.85
CA GLY A 38 6.14 -21.05 -34.79
C GLY A 38 7.13 -21.94 -35.57
N ASN A 39 6.98 -23.27 -35.47
CA ASN A 39 7.83 -24.22 -36.19
C ASN A 39 7.63 -24.18 -37.72
N ASP A 40 6.41 -23.95 -38.18
CA ASP A 40 6.11 -23.81 -39.60
C ASP A 40 6.60 -22.47 -40.15
N LEU A 41 6.42 -21.38 -39.38
CA LEU A 41 6.97 -20.07 -39.73
C LEU A 41 8.51 -20.11 -39.82
N ALA A 42 9.17 -20.80 -38.90
CA ALA A 42 10.63 -20.95 -38.94
C ALA A 42 11.11 -21.62 -40.24
N LYS A 43 10.40 -22.67 -40.70
CA LYS A 43 10.69 -23.34 -41.98
C LYS A 43 10.46 -22.39 -43.16
N GLU A 44 9.36 -21.63 -43.16
CA GLU A 44 9.08 -20.65 -44.21
C GLU A 44 10.15 -19.55 -44.30
N LEU A 45 10.62 -19.04 -43.15
CA LEU A 45 11.67 -18.02 -43.10
C LEU A 45 13.01 -18.55 -43.61
N ILE A 46 13.43 -19.76 -43.22
CA ILE A 46 14.67 -20.38 -43.70
C ILE A 46 14.60 -20.59 -45.23
N ALA A 47 13.48 -21.08 -45.73
CA ALA A 47 13.28 -21.30 -47.16
C ALA A 47 13.31 -19.97 -47.93
N ALA A 48 12.63 -18.93 -47.44
CA ALA A 48 12.62 -17.60 -48.06
C ALA A 48 13.99 -16.89 -48.00
N ALA A 49 14.82 -17.23 -47.00
CA ALA A 49 16.22 -16.81 -46.90
C ALA A 49 17.16 -17.61 -47.83
N GLY A 50 16.65 -18.61 -48.57
CA GLY A 50 17.42 -19.44 -49.50
C GLY A 50 18.32 -20.47 -48.82
N MET A 51 18.02 -20.84 -47.57
CA MET A 51 18.79 -21.81 -46.78
C MET A 51 18.04 -23.14 -46.65
N ARG A 52 18.78 -24.20 -46.28
CA ARG A 52 18.23 -25.53 -45.98
C ARG A 52 18.61 -25.90 -44.54
N GLY A 53 17.67 -26.47 -43.79
CA GLY A 53 17.88 -26.88 -42.39
C GLY A 53 16.65 -26.64 -41.53
N GLN A 54 16.73 -27.04 -40.26
CA GLN A 54 15.77 -26.70 -39.22
C GLN A 54 16.45 -25.75 -38.22
N ALA A 55 15.72 -24.74 -37.76
CA ALA A 55 16.14 -23.87 -36.68
C ALA A 55 14.91 -23.40 -35.92
N ASP A 56 15.13 -23.00 -34.67
CA ASP A 56 14.13 -22.33 -33.85
C ASP A 56 13.71 -21.00 -34.49
N LEU A 57 12.50 -20.53 -34.16
CA LEU A 57 11.89 -19.36 -34.79
C LEU A 57 12.76 -18.10 -34.66
N ASP A 58 13.37 -17.88 -33.49
CA ASP A 58 14.20 -16.71 -33.20
C ASP A 58 15.48 -16.66 -34.06
N ARG A 59 16.11 -17.83 -34.25
CA ARG A 59 17.26 -18.02 -35.12
C ARG A 59 16.87 -17.87 -36.58
N ALA A 60 15.75 -18.46 -37.01
CA ALA A 60 15.25 -18.35 -38.37
C ALA A 60 14.96 -16.90 -38.76
N ALA A 61 14.30 -16.14 -37.87
CA ALA A 61 14.04 -14.71 -38.07
C ALA A 61 15.33 -13.88 -38.12
N THR A 62 16.27 -14.15 -37.23
CA THR A 62 17.58 -13.45 -37.21
C THR A 62 18.38 -13.71 -38.49
N VAL A 63 18.38 -14.96 -38.97
CA VAL A 63 19.04 -15.34 -40.23
C VAL A 63 18.37 -14.68 -41.43
N PHE A 64 17.03 -14.65 -41.46
CA PHE A 64 16.29 -13.97 -42.51
C PHE A 64 16.68 -12.49 -42.59
N ILE A 65 16.68 -11.77 -41.47
CA ILE A 65 17.05 -10.34 -41.41
C ILE A 65 18.49 -10.09 -41.89
N ARG A 66 19.43 -11.03 -41.67
CA ARG A 66 20.81 -10.90 -42.13
C ARG A 66 20.97 -11.11 -43.65
N LYS A 67 20.11 -11.92 -44.26
CA LYS A 67 20.17 -12.27 -45.69
C LYS A 67 19.26 -11.43 -46.57
N ARG A 68 18.21 -10.87 -45.97
CA ARG A 68 17.15 -10.08 -46.58
C ARG A 68 17.06 -8.74 -45.87
N THR A 69 15.98 -8.00 -46.05
CA THR A 69 15.74 -6.75 -45.33
C THR A 69 14.68 -6.91 -44.23
N PRO A 70 14.72 -6.10 -43.15
CA PRO A 70 13.65 -6.06 -42.16
C PRO A 70 12.28 -5.72 -42.78
N ASP A 71 12.27 -4.87 -43.80
CA ASP A 71 11.04 -4.45 -44.49
C ASP A 71 10.39 -5.62 -45.27
N GLU A 72 11.21 -6.49 -45.86
CA GLU A 72 10.74 -7.75 -46.47
C GLU A 72 10.16 -8.71 -45.42
N LEU A 73 10.76 -8.78 -44.22
CA LEU A 73 10.24 -9.61 -43.13
C LEU A 73 8.89 -9.09 -42.63
N VAL A 74 8.77 -7.78 -42.42
CA VAL A 74 7.50 -7.16 -42.02
C VAL A 74 6.41 -7.45 -43.06
N LYS A 75 6.72 -7.33 -44.35
CA LYS A 75 5.77 -7.64 -45.43
C LYS A 75 5.36 -9.11 -45.43
N LEU A 76 6.31 -10.03 -45.23
CA LEU A 76 6.04 -11.46 -45.14
C LEU A 76 5.10 -11.74 -43.96
N LEU A 77 5.42 -11.25 -42.75
CA LEU A 77 4.60 -11.45 -41.55
C LEU A 77 3.20 -10.88 -41.73
N LYS A 78 3.05 -9.69 -42.35
CA LYS A 78 1.72 -9.11 -42.61
C LYS A 78 0.89 -9.97 -43.54
N ASN A 79 1.48 -10.53 -44.60
CA ASN A 79 0.76 -11.45 -45.49
C ASN A 79 0.37 -12.75 -44.78
N THR A 80 1.23 -13.24 -43.88
CA THR A 80 1.06 -14.53 -43.19
C THR A 80 0.04 -14.47 -42.04
N TYR A 81 0.01 -13.37 -41.27
CA TYR A 81 -0.81 -13.27 -40.05
C TYR A 81 -2.02 -12.32 -40.15
N THR A 82 -2.19 -11.60 -41.26
CA THR A 82 -3.44 -10.86 -41.50
C THR A 82 -4.56 -11.84 -41.87
N VAL A 83 -5.58 -11.92 -41.02
CA VAL A 83 -6.67 -12.91 -41.11
C VAL A 83 -7.72 -12.46 -42.13
N THR A 84 -8.19 -13.40 -42.97
CA THR A 84 -9.27 -13.20 -43.95
C THR A 84 -10.49 -14.06 -43.69
N LYS A 85 -10.32 -15.22 -43.05
CA LYS A 85 -11.40 -16.16 -42.75
C LYS A 85 -11.24 -16.76 -41.36
N ILE A 86 -12.35 -16.82 -40.63
CA ILE A 86 -12.49 -17.46 -39.33
C ILE A 86 -13.48 -18.63 -39.41
N THR A 87 -13.47 -19.52 -38.42
CA THR A 87 -14.39 -20.66 -38.28
C THR A 87 -15.55 -20.34 -37.33
N GLU A 88 -16.59 -21.20 -37.31
CA GLU A 88 -17.67 -21.09 -36.31
C GLU A 88 -17.15 -21.39 -34.89
N THR A 89 -16.18 -22.29 -34.75
CA THR A 89 -15.45 -22.56 -33.50
C THR A 89 -14.95 -21.28 -32.85
N HIS A 90 -14.30 -20.39 -33.62
CA HIS A 90 -13.81 -19.12 -33.11
C HIS A 90 -14.96 -18.22 -32.61
N LYS A 91 -16.10 -18.19 -33.31
CA LYS A 91 -17.27 -17.40 -32.92
C LYS A 91 -17.90 -17.89 -31.62
N VAL A 92 -17.98 -19.21 -31.43
CA VAL A 92 -18.47 -19.83 -30.19
C VAL A 92 -17.62 -19.40 -29.00
N LEU A 93 -16.30 -19.57 -29.11
CA LEU A 93 -15.37 -19.25 -28.01
C LEU A 93 -15.25 -17.74 -27.76
N ALA A 94 -15.35 -16.92 -28.79
CA ALA A 94 -15.45 -15.47 -28.68
C ALA A 94 -16.79 -15.01 -28.05
N GLY A 95 -17.83 -15.83 -28.11
CA GLY A 95 -19.16 -15.53 -27.56
C GLY A 95 -19.23 -15.59 -26.03
N ILE A 96 -18.27 -16.25 -25.38
CA ILE A 96 -18.19 -16.41 -23.93
C ILE A 96 -17.87 -15.06 -23.24
N ASN A 97 -18.44 -14.85 -22.05
CA ASN A 97 -18.28 -13.62 -21.26
C ASN A 97 -16.96 -13.60 -20.45
N TRP A 98 -15.81 -13.67 -21.12
CA TRP A 98 -14.51 -13.73 -20.44
C TRP A 98 -14.27 -12.56 -19.46
N ARG A 99 -13.60 -12.85 -18.34
CA ARG A 99 -13.08 -11.82 -17.43
C ARG A 99 -12.01 -10.98 -18.11
N ARG A 100 -11.08 -11.66 -18.80
CA ARG A 100 -9.97 -11.08 -19.55
C ARG A 100 -9.50 -12.07 -20.61
N ILE A 101 -8.96 -11.56 -21.72
CA ILE A 101 -8.34 -12.37 -22.76
C ILE A 101 -6.88 -11.94 -22.95
N TYR A 102 -5.98 -12.92 -22.99
CA TYR A 102 -4.57 -12.77 -23.30
C TYR A 102 -4.23 -13.64 -24.49
N THR A 103 -3.27 -13.20 -25.30
CA THR A 103 -2.80 -13.97 -26.45
C THR A 103 -1.31 -13.80 -26.67
N THR A 104 -0.65 -14.88 -27.06
CA THR A 104 0.72 -14.85 -27.59
C THR A 104 0.75 -14.80 -29.12
N ASN A 105 -0.41 -14.81 -29.76
CA ASN A 105 -0.53 -14.78 -31.21
C ASN A 105 -0.41 -13.36 -31.75
N TYR A 106 0.19 -13.25 -32.93
CA TYR A 106 0.28 -11.99 -33.67
C TYR A 106 -1.00 -11.67 -34.46
N ASP A 107 -1.76 -12.70 -34.85
CA ASP A 107 -2.96 -12.57 -35.66
C ASP A 107 -4.14 -11.96 -34.88
N SER A 108 -5.22 -11.65 -35.61
CA SER A 108 -6.44 -11.04 -35.07
C SER A 108 -7.66 -11.98 -35.13
N VAL A 109 -7.45 -13.30 -35.04
CA VAL A 109 -8.53 -14.29 -35.19
C VAL A 109 -9.64 -14.08 -34.15
N PHE A 110 -9.28 -13.84 -32.89
CA PHE A 110 -10.25 -13.66 -31.81
C PHE A 110 -11.06 -12.37 -32.00
N GLU A 111 -10.41 -11.28 -32.40
CA GLU A 111 -11.02 -9.97 -32.60
C GLU A 111 -11.97 -9.99 -33.80
N GLN A 112 -11.59 -10.67 -34.89
CA GLN A 112 -12.49 -10.89 -36.02
C GLN A 112 -13.69 -11.77 -35.65
N ALA A 113 -13.50 -12.79 -34.80
CA ALA A 113 -14.60 -13.60 -34.29
C ALA A 113 -15.58 -12.79 -33.43
N ARG A 114 -15.05 -11.94 -32.54
CA ARG A 114 -15.81 -10.96 -31.75
C ARG A 114 -16.60 -9.97 -32.61
N ALA A 115 -15.96 -9.42 -33.65
CA ALA A 115 -16.61 -8.51 -34.59
C ALA A 115 -17.73 -9.22 -35.38
N ALA A 116 -17.52 -10.47 -35.80
CA ALA A 116 -18.50 -11.25 -36.56
C ALA A 116 -19.77 -11.58 -35.76
N ILE A 117 -19.70 -11.62 -34.43
CA ILE A 117 -20.86 -11.78 -33.53
C ILE A 117 -21.44 -10.45 -33.02
N GLY A 118 -21.00 -9.32 -33.57
CA GLY A 118 -21.50 -7.99 -33.22
C GLY A 118 -21.02 -7.45 -31.86
N LYS A 119 -19.94 -8.03 -31.29
CA LYS A 119 -19.36 -7.61 -30.00
C LYS A 119 -17.86 -7.30 -30.18
N PRO A 120 -17.50 -6.22 -30.89
CA PRO A 120 -16.09 -5.90 -31.15
C PRO A 120 -15.31 -5.71 -29.84
N ILE A 121 -14.03 -6.07 -29.87
CA ILE A 121 -13.14 -6.03 -28.71
C ILE A 121 -11.96 -5.09 -29.00
N LYS A 122 -11.44 -4.42 -27.95
CA LYS A 122 -10.24 -3.59 -28.08
C LYS A 122 -8.99 -4.47 -27.96
N ALA A 123 -8.06 -4.34 -28.89
CA ALA A 123 -6.76 -5.01 -28.84
C ALA A 123 -5.67 -4.04 -28.37
N VAL A 124 -4.80 -4.51 -27.48
CA VAL A 124 -3.62 -3.80 -26.98
C VAL A 124 -2.42 -4.73 -26.90
N THR A 125 -1.23 -4.18 -26.82
CA THR A 125 0.04 -4.90 -26.69
C THR A 125 0.63 -4.72 -25.29
N ALA A 126 1.64 -5.52 -24.93
CA ALA A 126 2.35 -5.38 -23.66
C ALA A 126 2.98 -3.99 -23.45
N LYS A 127 3.27 -3.25 -24.53
CA LYS A 127 3.83 -1.89 -24.51
C LYS A 127 2.81 -0.81 -24.15
N ASP A 128 1.53 -1.07 -24.43
CA ASP A 128 0.46 -0.10 -24.16
C ASP A 128 0.26 0.08 -22.65
N GLN A 129 -0.01 1.31 -22.22
CA GLN A 129 -0.26 1.58 -20.80
C GLN A 129 -1.66 1.10 -20.39
N PRO A 130 -1.83 0.44 -19.22
CA PRO A 130 -3.13 -0.07 -18.78
C PRO A 130 -4.18 1.00 -18.46
N ASP A 131 -3.79 2.27 -18.37
CA ASP A 131 -4.63 3.39 -17.98
C ASP A 131 -5.93 3.52 -18.78
N GLY A 132 -7.07 3.46 -18.09
CA GLY A 132 -8.41 3.52 -18.67
C GLY A 132 -8.84 2.25 -19.40
N LEU A 133 -8.05 1.18 -19.36
CA LEU A 133 -8.32 -0.08 -20.08
C LEU A 133 -8.67 -1.23 -19.15
N VAL A 134 -8.12 -1.24 -17.94
CA VAL A 134 -8.19 -2.39 -17.02
C VAL A 134 -9.61 -2.67 -16.51
N ALA A 135 -10.49 -1.67 -16.48
CA ALA A 135 -11.89 -1.88 -16.09
C ALA A 135 -12.74 -2.53 -17.20
N SER A 136 -12.32 -2.42 -18.46
CA SER A 136 -13.07 -2.99 -19.60
C SER A 136 -12.89 -4.50 -19.67
N ARG A 137 -13.98 -5.27 -19.80
CA ARG A 137 -13.90 -6.72 -20.12
C ARG A 137 -13.75 -6.99 -21.61
N ASP A 138 -14.09 -6.01 -22.45
CA ASP A 138 -13.94 -6.08 -23.90
C ASP A 138 -12.51 -5.67 -24.31
N LEU A 139 -11.52 -6.37 -23.75
CA LEU A 139 -10.10 -6.13 -23.99
C LEU A 139 -9.33 -7.45 -24.21
N ILE A 140 -8.51 -7.50 -25.25
CA ILE A 140 -7.50 -8.54 -25.49
C ILE A 140 -6.09 -7.94 -25.44
N VAL A 141 -5.19 -8.63 -24.73
CA VAL A 141 -3.79 -8.21 -24.57
C VAL A 141 -2.87 -9.16 -25.36
N HIS A 142 -2.20 -8.65 -26.38
CA HIS A 142 -1.19 -9.33 -27.18
C HIS A 142 0.18 -9.19 -26.50
N ILE A 143 0.61 -10.26 -25.84
CA ILE A 143 1.85 -10.31 -25.05
C ILE A 143 3.07 -10.19 -25.96
N ASN A 144 3.05 -10.88 -27.10
CA ASN A 144 4.16 -10.93 -28.06
C ASN A 144 4.12 -9.85 -29.15
N GLY A 145 3.14 -8.94 -29.06
CA GLY A 145 2.86 -7.93 -30.08
C GLY A 145 1.76 -8.36 -31.07
N ALA A 146 1.27 -7.40 -31.85
CA ALA A 146 0.15 -7.58 -32.77
C ALA A 146 0.54 -7.24 -34.21
N ILE A 147 0.00 -7.98 -35.19
CA ILE A 147 0.36 -7.78 -36.60
C ILE A 147 -0.11 -6.42 -37.15
N ASN A 148 -1.19 -5.90 -36.58
CA ASN A 148 -1.80 -4.64 -37.01
C ASN A 148 -0.92 -3.43 -36.67
N THR A 149 -0.13 -3.50 -35.59
CA THR A 149 0.80 -2.42 -35.21
C THR A 149 2.17 -2.59 -35.88
N LEU A 150 2.54 -3.83 -36.27
CA LEU A 150 3.88 -4.17 -36.72
C LEU A 150 4.50 -3.15 -37.68
N THR A 151 5.56 -2.50 -37.19
CA THR A 151 6.48 -1.65 -37.94
C THR A 151 7.91 -2.21 -37.85
N LYS A 152 8.83 -1.62 -38.62
CA LYS A 152 10.26 -1.95 -38.55
C LYS A 152 10.86 -1.70 -37.17
N ASP A 153 10.42 -0.65 -36.47
CA ASP A 153 10.88 -0.35 -35.12
C ASP A 153 10.35 -1.37 -34.11
N GLU A 154 9.05 -1.66 -34.18
CA GLU A 154 8.41 -2.64 -33.30
C GLU A 154 9.04 -4.04 -33.44
N LEU A 155 9.44 -4.44 -34.64
CA LEU A 155 10.11 -5.72 -34.91
C LEU A 155 11.35 -5.96 -34.03
N PHE A 156 12.09 -4.90 -33.69
CA PHE A 156 13.33 -5.03 -32.90
C PHE A 156 13.13 -4.74 -31.41
N ASN A 157 12.06 -4.01 -31.06
CA ASN A 157 11.84 -3.54 -29.69
C ASN A 157 10.75 -4.33 -28.97
N SER A 158 9.50 -4.31 -29.48
CA SER A 158 8.31 -4.78 -28.75
C SER A 158 7.63 -6.01 -29.34
N PHE A 159 7.93 -6.37 -30.59
CA PHE A 159 7.36 -7.55 -31.26
C PHE A 159 8.29 -8.75 -31.04
N LYS A 160 7.84 -9.73 -30.25
CA LYS A 160 8.64 -10.86 -29.79
C LYS A 160 8.84 -11.90 -30.88
N LEU A 161 9.94 -11.79 -31.62
CA LEU A 161 10.27 -12.72 -32.71
C LEU A 161 11.76 -13.07 -32.78
N THR A 162 12.66 -12.16 -32.41
CA THR A 162 14.12 -12.36 -32.45
C THR A 162 14.70 -12.40 -31.04
N SER A 163 15.87 -13.03 -30.85
CA SER A 163 16.53 -13.07 -29.53
C SER A 163 16.80 -11.66 -28.98
N ALA A 164 17.04 -10.67 -29.86
CA ALA A 164 17.19 -9.27 -29.49
C ALA A 164 15.88 -8.68 -28.93
N SER A 165 14.74 -8.89 -29.61
CA SER A 165 13.43 -8.43 -29.13
C SER A 165 13.03 -9.13 -27.82
N TYR A 166 13.39 -10.41 -27.61
CA TYR A 166 13.15 -11.09 -26.34
C TYR A 166 13.95 -10.48 -25.19
N ALA A 167 15.22 -10.14 -25.42
CA ALA A 167 16.08 -9.51 -24.42
C ALA A 167 15.75 -8.04 -24.12
N ALA A 168 15.12 -7.32 -25.06
CA ALA A 168 14.89 -5.89 -24.95
C ALA A 168 13.65 -5.48 -24.13
N ASP A 169 12.66 -6.36 -23.95
CA ASP A 169 11.32 -5.97 -23.44
C ASP A 169 10.62 -7.08 -22.63
N SER A 170 11.02 -7.42 -21.41
CA SER A 170 10.37 -8.52 -20.68
C SER A 170 8.91 -8.21 -20.33
N PHE A 171 8.03 -9.20 -20.46
CA PHE A 171 6.63 -9.03 -20.06
C PHE A 171 6.52 -8.72 -18.56
N GLU A 172 7.41 -9.26 -17.73
CA GLU A 172 7.45 -9.02 -16.28
C GLU A 172 7.62 -7.53 -15.92
N GLU A 173 8.29 -6.76 -16.79
CA GLU A 173 8.54 -5.32 -16.62
C GLU A 173 7.41 -4.45 -17.22
N SER A 174 6.49 -5.06 -17.97
CA SER A 174 5.38 -4.35 -18.61
C SER A 174 4.33 -3.86 -17.60
N GLY A 175 3.56 -2.84 -17.99
CA GLY A 175 2.41 -2.37 -17.22
C GLY A 175 1.35 -3.47 -17.01
N TRP A 176 1.27 -4.44 -17.93
CA TRP A 176 0.27 -5.50 -17.93
C TRP A 176 0.61 -6.69 -17.01
N ALA A 177 1.87 -6.88 -16.59
CA ALA A 177 2.24 -8.01 -15.72
C ALA A 177 1.55 -8.00 -14.35
N PHE A 178 1.31 -6.81 -13.77
CA PHE A 178 0.54 -6.68 -12.54
C PHE A 178 -0.91 -7.15 -12.74
N HIS A 179 -1.56 -6.70 -13.82
CA HIS A 179 -2.94 -7.07 -14.13
C HIS A 179 -3.08 -8.54 -14.50
N PHE A 180 -2.15 -9.10 -15.27
CA PHE A 180 -2.15 -10.53 -15.61
C PHE A 180 -2.09 -11.40 -14.35
N ARG A 181 -1.15 -11.12 -13.44
CA ARG A 181 -1.09 -11.81 -12.14
C ARG A 181 -2.39 -11.68 -11.35
N SER A 182 -2.96 -10.49 -11.32
CA SER A 182 -4.21 -10.22 -10.61
C SER A 182 -5.40 -10.98 -11.22
N ASP A 183 -5.54 -10.96 -12.54
CA ASP A 183 -6.62 -11.64 -13.28
C ASP A 183 -6.52 -13.15 -13.13
N VAL A 184 -5.32 -13.72 -13.31
CA VAL A 184 -5.06 -15.15 -13.10
C VAL A 184 -5.35 -15.56 -11.65
N ARG A 185 -4.93 -14.76 -10.66
CA ARG A 185 -5.20 -15.04 -9.24
C ARG A 185 -6.69 -14.99 -8.90
N ASN A 186 -7.45 -14.06 -9.47
CA ASN A 186 -8.86 -13.84 -9.14
C ASN A 186 -9.82 -14.66 -10.03
N ALA A 187 -9.33 -15.28 -11.10
CA ALA A 187 -10.14 -16.17 -11.92
C ALA A 187 -10.53 -17.45 -11.17
N ALA A 188 -11.74 -17.93 -11.43
CA ALA A 188 -12.17 -19.27 -11.01
C ALA A 188 -11.55 -20.36 -11.89
N VAL A 189 -11.26 -20.03 -13.15
CA VAL A 189 -10.60 -20.90 -14.11
C VAL A 189 -9.73 -20.10 -15.08
N VAL A 190 -8.57 -20.63 -15.44
CA VAL A 190 -7.67 -20.07 -16.46
C VAL A 190 -7.58 -21.07 -17.60
N LEU A 191 -8.15 -20.74 -18.75
CA LEU A 191 -8.19 -21.62 -19.92
C LEU A 191 -7.07 -21.26 -20.90
N PHE A 192 -6.24 -22.24 -21.22
CA PHE A 192 -5.23 -22.16 -22.28
C PHE A 192 -5.69 -22.95 -23.50
N ILE A 193 -5.76 -22.31 -24.67
CA ILE A 193 -6.11 -22.99 -25.94
C ILE A 193 -4.92 -22.95 -26.88
N GLY A 194 -4.41 -24.13 -27.26
CA GLY A 194 -3.37 -24.26 -28.28
C GLY A 194 -2.04 -23.60 -27.89
N TYR A 195 -1.69 -23.67 -26.60
CA TYR A 195 -0.52 -23.03 -26.01
C TYR A 195 0.44 -24.08 -25.42
N SER A 196 1.74 -23.92 -25.68
CA SER A 196 2.80 -24.89 -25.33
C SER A 196 3.83 -24.37 -24.31
N LEU A 197 3.46 -23.40 -23.45
CA LEU A 197 4.29 -22.83 -22.37
C LEU A 197 5.74 -22.38 -22.72
N TYR A 198 6.05 -22.19 -24.00
CA TYR A 198 7.38 -21.75 -24.46
C TYR A 198 7.82 -20.39 -23.88
N ASP A 199 6.86 -19.57 -23.45
CA ASP A 199 7.13 -18.28 -22.84
C ASP A 199 7.43 -18.42 -21.34
N LEU A 200 8.72 -18.29 -20.99
CA LEU A 200 9.20 -18.42 -19.61
C LEU A 200 8.59 -17.38 -18.67
N ASP A 201 8.24 -16.18 -19.14
CA ASP A 201 7.66 -15.14 -18.29
C ASP A 201 6.25 -15.56 -17.83
N ILE A 202 5.47 -16.18 -18.72
CA ILE A 202 4.14 -16.71 -18.40
C ILE A 202 4.24 -17.93 -17.49
N ALA A 203 5.13 -18.87 -17.79
CA ALA A 203 5.34 -20.07 -16.96
C ALA A 203 5.73 -19.69 -15.51
N ARG A 204 6.61 -18.70 -15.34
CA ARG A 204 6.98 -18.16 -14.02
C ARG A 204 5.80 -17.57 -13.26
N VAL A 205 4.93 -16.82 -13.94
CA VAL A 205 3.73 -16.27 -13.29
C VAL A 205 2.81 -17.38 -12.79
N LEU A 206 2.56 -18.40 -13.60
CA LEU A 206 1.67 -19.50 -13.20
C LEU A 206 2.20 -20.27 -11.98
N LEU A 207 3.52 -20.52 -11.93
CA LEU A 207 4.17 -21.14 -10.77
C LEU A 207 4.13 -20.23 -9.54
N ALA A 208 4.41 -18.94 -9.70
CA ALA A 208 4.43 -18.00 -8.58
C ALA A 208 3.04 -17.80 -7.94
N GLU A 209 1.98 -17.87 -8.74
CA GLU A 209 0.60 -17.68 -8.29
C GLU A 209 -0.10 -19.00 -7.88
N ASN A 210 0.58 -20.15 -7.97
CA ASN A 210 0.07 -21.48 -7.60
C ASN A 210 -1.33 -21.79 -8.20
N VAL A 211 -1.51 -21.52 -9.49
CA VAL A 211 -2.82 -21.65 -10.15
C VAL A 211 -3.09 -23.01 -10.78
N THR A 212 -2.24 -24.01 -10.53
CA THR A 212 -2.33 -25.37 -11.09
C THR A 212 -3.71 -26.00 -10.91
N SER A 213 -4.36 -25.80 -9.75
CA SER A 213 -5.69 -26.37 -9.47
C SER A 213 -6.84 -25.78 -10.30
N LYS A 214 -6.60 -24.66 -10.99
CA LYS A 214 -7.60 -23.94 -11.79
C LYS A 214 -7.18 -23.66 -13.23
N ALA A 215 -5.99 -24.10 -13.63
CA ALA A 215 -5.51 -23.99 -14.99
C ALA A 215 -5.98 -25.21 -15.81
N VAL A 216 -6.53 -24.95 -16.99
CA VAL A 216 -7.06 -25.97 -17.90
C VAL A 216 -6.45 -25.74 -19.28
N PHE A 217 -5.82 -26.76 -19.85
CA PHE A 217 -5.15 -26.72 -21.15
C PHE A 217 -5.95 -27.52 -22.17
N VAL A 218 -6.36 -26.89 -23.25
CA VAL A 218 -6.98 -27.52 -24.42
C VAL A 218 -5.92 -27.57 -25.53
N VAL A 219 -5.42 -28.78 -25.78
CA VAL A 219 -4.38 -29.03 -26.78
C VAL A 219 -4.89 -29.92 -27.90
N ALA A 220 -4.18 -29.94 -29.02
CA ALA A 220 -4.51 -30.81 -30.14
C ALA A 220 -4.51 -32.29 -29.72
N PRO A 221 -5.26 -33.16 -30.42
CA PRO A 221 -5.16 -34.60 -30.22
C PRO A 221 -3.71 -35.09 -30.32
N PRO A 222 -3.35 -36.14 -29.58
CA PRO A 222 -1.96 -36.60 -29.50
C PRO A 222 -1.48 -37.12 -30.86
N THR A 223 -0.24 -36.75 -31.18
CA THR A 223 0.57 -37.14 -32.33
C THR A 223 1.99 -37.42 -31.84
N GLU A 224 2.81 -38.14 -32.61
CA GLU A 224 4.20 -38.45 -32.21
C GLU A 224 5.03 -37.18 -31.89
N ASP A 225 4.70 -36.04 -32.49
CA ASP A 225 5.45 -34.78 -32.36
C ASP A 225 4.99 -33.87 -31.19
N ASN A 226 3.81 -34.10 -30.58
CA ASN A 226 3.23 -33.19 -29.58
C ASN A 226 2.92 -33.85 -28.23
N ASP A 227 3.16 -35.16 -28.09
CA ASP A 227 2.78 -35.91 -26.88
C ASP A 227 3.64 -35.53 -25.66
N LEU A 228 4.92 -35.24 -25.88
CA LEU A 228 5.86 -34.77 -24.85
C LEU A 228 5.49 -33.38 -24.32
N GLU A 229 5.14 -32.44 -25.20
CA GLU A 229 4.70 -31.10 -24.79
C GLU A 229 3.42 -31.18 -23.94
N ALA A 230 2.49 -32.08 -24.29
CA ALA A 230 1.26 -32.26 -23.54
C ALA A 230 1.48 -32.87 -22.14
N ASP A 231 2.53 -33.66 -21.94
CA ASP A 231 2.90 -34.18 -20.61
C ASP A 231 3.56 -33.09 -19.74
N GLU A 232 4.41 -32.22 -20.31
CA GLU A 232 5.00 -31.08 -19.58
C GLU A 232 3.94 -30.09 -19.07
N LEU A 233 2.87 -29.86 -19.85
CA LEU A 233 1.76 -29.00 -19.43
C LEU A 233 1.01 -29.54 -18.19
N ALA A 234 1.07 -30.85 -17.92
CA ALA A 234 0.38 -31.46 -16.79
C ALA A 234 0.94 -31.00 -15.42
N ASP A 235 2.19 -30.52 -15.39
CA ASP A 235 2.79 -29.90 -14.20
C ASP A 235 2.12 -28.56 -13.85
N PHE A 236 1.44 -27.92 -14.82
CA PHE A 236 0.87 -26.58 -14.70
C PHE A 236 -0.66 -26.56 -14.64
N GLY A 237 -1.35 -27.67 -14.91
CA GLY A 237 -2.80 -27.77 -14.81
C GLY A 237 -3.39 -29.02 -15.47
N ASP A 238 -4.73 -29.05 -15.59
CA ASP A 238 -5.45 -30.17 -16.20
C ASP A 238 -5.37 -30.10 -17.74
N VAL A 239 -4.89 -31.15 -18.40
CA VAL A 239 -4.68 -31.18 -19.86
C VAL A 239 -5.75 -32.02 -20.57
N HIS A 240 -6.44 -31.43 -21.54
CA HIS A 240 -7.46 -32.04 -22.39
C HIS A 240 -7.00 -32.07 -23.86
N ARG A 241 -6.68 -33.26 -24.35
CA ARG A 241 -6.17 -33.52 -25.72
C ARG A 241 -7.30 -33.69 -26.75
N ILE A 242 -8.20 -32.71 -26.83
CA ILE A 242 -9.43 -32.78 -27.65
C ILE A 242 -9.41 -31.85 -28.87
N GLY A 243 -8.54 -30.83 -28.88
CA GLY A 243 -8.51 -29.79 -29.89
C GLY A 243 -9.59 -28.71 -29.72
N VAL A 244 -9.42 -27.60 -30.44
CA VAL A 244 -10.26 -26.40 -30.30
C VAL A 244 -11.69 -26.62 -30.80
N ASP A 245 -11.88 -27.40 -31.86
CA ASP A 245 -13.19 -27.67 -32.45
C ASP A 245 -14.08 -28.52 -31.52
N GLU A 246 -13.53 -29.59 -30.96
CA GLU A 246 -14.25 -30.45 -30.02
C GLU A 246 -14.54 -29.71 -28.70
N PHE A 247 -13.61 -28.87 -28.25
CA PHE A 247 -13.86 -28.03 -27.07
C PHE A 247 -15.00 -27.04 -27.30
N ALA A 248 -15.09 -26.39 -28.46
CA ALA A 248 -16.22 -25.52 -28.79
C ALA A 248 -17.55 -26.29 -28.84
N ARG A 249 -17.54 -27.55 -29.31
CA ARG A 249 -18.71 -28.43 -29.28
C ARG A 249 -19.19 -28.67 -27.84
N LEU A 250 -18.26 -28.98 -26.91
CA LEU A 250 -18.59 -29.15 -25.49
C LEU A 250 -19.15 -27.86 -24.86
N VAL A 251 -18.58 -26.69 -25.21
CA VAL A 251 -19.12 -25.39 -24.76
C VAL A 251 -20.57 -25.20 -25.23
N GLN A 252 -20.89 -25.56 -26.47
CA GLN A 252 -22.25 -25.49 -26.99
C GLN A 252 -23.21 -26.43 -26.25
N GLU A 253 -22.77 -27.66 -25.93
CA GLU A 253 -23.57 -28.63 -25.18
C GLU A 253 -23.88 -28.14 -23.75
N VAL A 254 -22.87 -27.61 -23.04
CA VAL A 254 -23.06 -27.09 -21.69
C VAL A 254 -23.90 -25.82 -21.72
N SER A 255 -23.66 -24.88 -22.64
CA SER A 255 -24.44 -23.64 -22.74
C SER A 255 -25.91 -23.86 -23.12
N ALA A 256 -26.25 -24.98 -23.77
CA ALA A 256 -27.64 -25.34 -24.05
C ALA A 256 -28.43 -25.75 -22.79
N THR A 257 -27.75 -26.19 -21.73
CA THR A 257 -28.37 -26.73 -20.50
C THR A 257 -28.09 -25.89 -19.26
N TYR A 258 -27.03 -25.09 -19.26
CA TYR A 258 -26.60 -24.25 -18.14
C TYR A 258 -26.98 -22.79 -18.37
N VAL A 259 -27.73 -22.22 -17.42
CA VAL A 259 -27.99 -20.78 -17.36
C VAL A 259 -26.90 -20.14 -16.51
N PRO A 260 -26.12 -19.18 -17.06
CA PRO A 260 -25.10 -18.47 -16.31
C PRO A 260 -25.68 -17.88 -15.02
N MET A 261 -25.02 -18.13 -13.89
CA MET A 261 -25.44 -17.56 -12.61
C MET A 261 -24.79 -16.20 -12.44
N GLU A 262 -25.60 -15.16 -12.25
CA GLU A 262 -25.09 -13.93 -11.66
C GLU A 262 -24.79 -14.23 -10.18
N ALA A 263 -23.51 -14.24 -9.83
CA ALA A 263 -23.11 -14.41 -8.44
C ALA A 263 -23.71 -13.24 -7.63
N PRO A 264 -24.37 -13.51 -6.48
CA PRO A 264 -24.73 -12.44 -5.57
C PRO A 264 -23.46 -11.69 -5.17
N LEU A 265 -23.56 -10.36 -5.04
CA LEU A 265 -22.47 -9.51 -4.61
C LEU A 265 -22.16 -9.81 -3.13
N LEU A 266 -21.37 -10.84 -2.90
CA LEU A 266 -20.93 -11.28 -1.58
C LEU A 266 -19.60 -10.61 -1.30
N LEU A 267 -19.66 -9.51 -0.55
CA LEU A 267 -18.48 -8.79 -0.13
C LEU A 267 -17.98 -9.38 1.19
N SER A 268 -16.76 -9.91 1.20
CA SER A 268 -16.06 -10.38 2.40
C SER A 268 -15.10 -9.32 2.94
N CYS A 269 -14.67 -8.39 2.07
CA CYS A 269 -13.70 -7.36 2.38
C CYS A 269 -14.30 -5.96 2.50
N TRP A 270 -15.39 -5.70 1.79
CA TRP A 270 -16.05 -4.40 1.72
C TRP A 270 -17.41 -4.40 2.39
N ASP A 271 -17.65 -3.42 3.24
CA ASP A 271 -18.99 -3.16 3.76
C ASP A 271 -19.62 -2.02 2.95
N GLU A 272 -20.84 -2.23 2.43
CA GLU A 272 -21.67 -1.13 1.97
C GLU A 272 -22.16 -0.33 3.19
N VAL A 273 -22.05 1.00 3.12
CA VAL A 273 -22.51 1.88 4.20
C VAL A 273 -24.03 1.86 4.25
N GLU A 274 -24.56 1.45 5.40
CA GLU A 274 -25.99 1.47 5.65
C GLU A 274 -26.52 2.90 5.90
N PRO A 275 -27.80 3.16 5.56
CA PRO A 275 -28.44 4.43 5.85
C PRO A 275 -28.40 4.74 7.36
N ILE A 276 -27.93 5.94 7.69
CA ILE A 276 -28.06 6.46 9.06
C ILE A 276 -29.55 6.62 9.36
N SER A 277 -30.06 5.78 10.25
CA SER A 277 -31.42 5.93 10.77
C SER A 277 -31.50 7.17 11.64
N ALA A 278 -32.57 7.96 11.49
CA ALA A 278 -32.88 9.04 12.41
C ALA A 278 -33.16 8.46 13.81
N GLY A 279 -32.14 8.47 14.66
CA GLY A 279 -32.21 7.98 16.03
C GLY A 279 -32.85 8.99 16.99
N ALA A 280 -33.16 8.51 18.19
CA ALA A 280 -33.47 9.38 19.32
C ALA A 280 -32.33 10.38 19.59
N LEU A 281 -32.63 11.48 20.30
CA LEU A 281 -31.60 12.41 20.74
C LEU A 281 -30.58 11.68 21.63
N PRO A 282 -29.27 11.96 21.47
CA PRO A 282 -28.25 11.38 22.32
C PRO A 282 -28.43 11.80 23.77
N ASN A 283 -28.23 10.88 24.70
CA ASN A 283 -28.14 11.23 26.12
C ASN A 283 -26.70 11.69 26.49
N ASP A 284 -26.54 12.26 27.68
CA ASP A 284 -25.25 12.80 28.13
C ASP A 284 -24.13 11.75 28.14
N ASP A 285 -24.42 10.51 28.53
CA ASP A 285 -23.43 9.42 28.57
C ASP A 285 -22.96 9.04 27.16
N GLU A 286 -23.87 9.02 26.18
CA GLU A 286 -23.54 8.78 24.77
C GLU A 286 -22.67 9.88 24.19
N VAL A 287 -22.91 11.15 24.55
CA VAL A 287 -22.08 12.28 24.09
C VAL A 287 -20.71 12.24 24.75
N ILE A 288 -20.65 11.97 26.04
CA ILE A 288 -19.38 11.82 26.76
C ILE A 288 -18.58 10.66 26.15
N ALA A 289 -19.22 9.51 25.88
CA ALA A 289 -18.59 8.39 25.20
C ALA A 289 -18.14 8.75 23.78
N PHE A 290 -18.93 9.49 23.00
CA PHE A 290 -18.49 9.98 21.69
C PHE A 290 -17.23 10.87 21.80
N VAL A 291 -17.20 11.84 22.72
CA VAL A 291 -16.06 12.77 22.83
C VAL A 291 -14.81 12.05 23.36
N THR A 292 -14.97 11.20 24.36
CA THR A 292 -13.84 10.60 25.08
C THR A 292 -13.40 9.26 24.51
N GLU A 293 -14.35 8.49 23.99
CA GLU A 293 -14.12 7.16 23.41
C GLU A 293 -14.16 7.20 21.87
N GLY A 294 -14.90 8.11 21.25
CA GLY A 294 -15.09 8.10 19.79
C GLY A 294 -16.17 7.12 19.35
N ILE A 295 -17.01 6.65 20.29
CA ILE A 295 -18.11 5.73 20.01
C ILE A 295 -19.23 6.46 19.27
N LEU A 296 -19.59 5.93 18.11
CA LEU A 296 -20.67 6.43 17.27
C LEU A 296 -21.93 5.58 17.48
N SER A 297 -22.69 5.89 18.53
CA SER A 297 -24.02 5.29 18.75
C SER A 297 -24.99 5.67 17.63
N SER A 298 -26.07 4.91 17.46
CA SER A 298 -27.11 5.24 16.47
C SER A 298 -27.74 6.62 16.68
N SER A 299 -27.89 7.06 17.94
CA SER A 299 -28.34 8.40 18.30
C SER A 299 -27.35 9.48 17.85
N ILE A 300 -26.06 9.31 18.13
CA ILE A 300 -24.98 10.24 17.71
C ILE A 300 -24.88 10.27 16.18
N ARG A 301 -24.92 9.11 15.52
CA ARG A 301 -24.96 9.00 14.06
C ARG A 301 -26.14 9.77 13.47
N GLY A 302 -27.33 9.65 14.07
CA GLY A 302 -28.51 10.41 13.67
C GLY A 302 -28.35 11.93 13.77
N GLN A 303 -27.44 12.43 14.61
CA GLN A 303 -27.14 13.87 14.70
C GLN A 303 -26.19 14.36 13.61
N LEU A 304 -25.43 13.48 12.94
CA LEU A 304 -24.39 13.86 11.97
C LEU A 304 -24.93 14.65 10.77
N THR A 305 -26.19 14.42 10.40
CA THR A 305 -26.87 15.06 9.27
C THR A 305 -27.92 16.08 9.73
N SER A 306 -28.07 16.29 11.04
CA SER A 306 -29.10 17.16 11.61
C SER A 306 -28.63 18.61 11.72
N SER A 307 -29.57 19.55 11.66
CA SER A 307 -29.31 20.98 11.91
C SER A 307 -28.99 21.32 13.38
N GLN A 308 -29.15 20.37 14.32
CA GLN A 308 -28.81 20.52 15.74
C GLN A 308 -27.51 19.80 16.15
N SER A 309 -26.73 19.35 15.16
CA SER A 309 -25.51 18.54 15.33
C SER A 309 -24.50 19.13 16.32
N SER A 310 -24.34 20.47 16.33
CA SER A 310 -23.35 21.18 17.16
C SER A 310 -23.56 21.03 18.68
N ASN A 311 -24.72 20.55 19.12
CA ASN A 311 -25.03 20.35 20.54
C ASN A 311 -24.50 19.02 21.11
N TYR A 312 -24.15 18.08 20.23
CA TYR A 312 -23.81 16.70 20.58
C TYR A 312 -22.51 16.24 19.91
N VAL A 313 -22.18 16.82 18.76
CA VAL A 313 -21.08 16.40 17.90
C VAL A 313 -20.15 17.59 17.62
N LEU A 314 -18.85 17.33 17.66
CA LEU A 314 -17.85 18.30 17.22
C LEU A 314 -17.78 18.28 15.69
N SER A 315 -18.31 19.32 15.05
CA SER A 315 -18.08 19.54 13.62
C SER A 315 -16.62 19.90 13.37
N ARG A 316 -15.92 19.11 12.57
CA ARG A 316 -14.51 19.33 12.23
C ARG A 316 -14.42 20.12 10.93
N THR A 317 -13.72 21.25 10.93
CA THR A 317 -13.56 22.11 9.73
C THR A 317 -12.98 21.37 8.52
N PRO A 318 -12.02 20.43 8.65
CA PRO A 318 -11.54 19.63 7.52
C PRO A 318 -12.62 18.86 6.75
N LEU A 319 -13.77 18.56 7.39
CA LEU A 319 -14.88 17.84 6.75
C LEU A 319 -15.44 18.58 5.53
N GLU A 320 -15.53 19.92 5.59
CA GLU A 320 -16.02 20.74 4.46
C GLU A 320 -15.13 20.55 3.23
N SER A 321 -13.81 20.62 3.41
CA SER A 321 -12.86 20.40 2.32
C SER A 321 -12.91 18.96 1.78
N VAL A 322 -13.02 17.95 2.65
CA VAL A 322 -13.13 16.55 2.24
C VAL A 322 -14.39 16.32 1.39
N THR A 323 -15.53 16.83 1.86
CA THR A 323 -16.83 16.63 1.23
C THR A 323 -16.98 17.43 -0.06
N GLU A 324 -16.47 18.66 -0.11
CA GLU A 324 -16.38 19.45 -1.35
C GLU A 324 -15.54 18.73 -2.42
N SER A 325 -14.36 18.22 -2.05
CA SER A 325 -13.50 17.48 -2.96
C SER A 325 -14.16 16.21 -3.50
N ILE A 326 -14.87 15.45 -2.66
CA ILE A 326 -15.55 14.21 -3.06
C ILE A 326 -16.80 14.51 -3.90
N LEU A 327 -17.75 15.28 -3.36
CA LEU A 327 -19.09 15.41 -3.94
C LEU A 327 -19.13 16.37 -5.12
N ASN A 328 -18.39 17.47 -5.05
CA ASN A 328 -18.44 18.52 -6.08
C ASN A 328 -17.30 18.37 -7.09
N GLN A 329 -16.07 18.10 -6.62
CA GLN A 329 -14.90 18.03 -7.50
C GLN A 329 -14.62 16.62 -8.03
N LYS A 330 -15.25 15.57 -7.46
CA LYS A 330 -14.98 14.16 -7.75
C LYS A 330 -13.50 13.79 -7.68
N LYS A 331 -12.76 14.41 -6.77
CA LYS A 331 -11.34 14.16 -6.55
C LYS A 331 -11.12 13.16 -5.44
N HIS A 332 -10.10 12.31 -5.60
CA HIS A 332 -9.61 11.49 -4.51
C HIS A 332 -9.14 12.37 -3.35
N VAL A 333 -9.29 11.90 -2.12
CA VAL A 333 -8.90 12.62 -0.91
C VAL A 333 -7.97 11.75 -0.08
N ILE A 334 -6.87 12.33 0.40
CA ILE A 334 -5.98 11.72 1.39
C ILE A 334 -6.13 12.49 2.69
N LEU A 335 -6.72 11.84 3.70
CA LEU A 335 -6.90 12.37 5.03
C LEU A 335 -5.82 11.82 5.98
N HIS A 336 -5.00 12.68 6.56
CA HIS A 336 -3.95 12.25 7.49
C HIS A 336 -3.92 13.08 8.77
N SER A 337 -3.48 12.44 9.87
CA SER A 337 -3.20 13.06 11.17
C SER A 337 -2.63 12.01 12.15
N PRO A 338 -2.09 12.43 13.32
CA PRO A 338 -1.76 11.54 14.43
C PRO A 338 -2.96 10.78 15.03
N LEU A 339 -2.67 9.87 15.97
CA LEU A 339 -3.68 9.08 16.67
C LEU A 339 -4.65 9.99 17.46
N GLY A 340 -5.95 9.69 17.42
CA GLY A 340 -6.95 10.41 18.22
C GLY A 340 -7.41 11.77 17.69
N CYS A 341 -6.99 12.15 16.48
CA CYS A 341 -7.38 13.43 15.87
C CYS A 341 -8.74 13.39 15.13
N GLY A 342 -9.52 12.30 15.21
CA GLY A 342 -10.87 12.23 14.62
C GLY A 342 -10.93 11.85 13.13
N LYS A 343 -9.91 11.19 12.55
CA LYS A 343 -9.94 10.74 11.15
C LYS A 343 -11.12 9.83 10.84
N SER A 344 -11.28 8.76 11.61
CA SER A 344 -12.36 7.79 11.39
C SER A 344 -13.73 8.44 11.50
N PHE A 345 -13.87 9.41 12.43
CA PHE A 345 -15.06 10.25 12.51
C PHE A 345 -15.30 11.06 11.23
N ILE A 346 -14.30 11.83 10.76
CA ILE A 346 -14.42 12.60 9.51
C ILE A 346 -14.76 11.69 8.33
N SER A 347 -14.11 10.52 8.24
CA SER A 347 -14.38 9.55 7.18
C SER A 347 -15.80 8.99 7.23
N GLU A 348 -16.31 8.68 8.42
CA GLU A 348 -17.68 8.17 8.60
C GLU A 348 -18.72 9.24 8.26
N VAL A 349 -18.49 10.49 8.66
CA VAL A 349 -19.39 11.60 8.31
C VAL A 349 -19.34 11.88 6.80
N ALA A 350 -18.16 11.91 6.19
CA ALA A 350 -18.02 12.10 4.75
C ALA A 350 -18.70 10.97 3.96
N ALA A 351 -18.54 9.72 4.41
CA ALA A 351 -19.23 8.56 3.86
C ALA A 351 -20.75 8.69 3.95
N ALA A 352 -21.26 9.08 5.12
CA ALA A 352 -22.71 9.27 5.32
C ALA A 352 -23.29 10.42 4.47
N GLN A 353 -22.56 11.52 4.33
CA GLN A 353 -22.98 12.64 3.49
C GLN A 353 -22.96 12.27 2.01
N ALA A 354 -21.96 11.50 1.55
CA ALA A 354 -21.93 10.97 0.20
C ALA A 354 -23.11 10.03 -0.08
N PHE A 355 -23.39 9.12 0.84
CA PHE A 355 -24.57 8.26 0.76
C PHE A 355 -25.87 9.07 0.68
N GLY A 356 -26.03 10.08 1.55
CA GLY A 356 -27.18 10.99 1.53
C GLY A 356 -27.30 11.81 0.23
N ALA A 357 -26.19 12.05 -0.47
CA ALA A 357 -26.15 12.66 -1.80
C ALA A 357 -26.42 11.64 -2.95
N GLY A 358 -26.77 10.39 -2.63
CA GLY A 358 -27.08 9.35 -3.60
C GLY A 358 -25.88 8.57 -4.13
N TRP A 359 -24.71 8.67 -3.47
CA TRP A 359 -23.54 7.86 -3.82
C TRP A 359 -23.65 6.47 -3.18
N LYS A 360 -23.09 5.47 -3.85
CA LYS A 360 -22.83 4.16 -3.23
C LYS A 360 -21.51 4.24 -2.47
N VAL A 361 -21.48 3.83 -1.22
CA VAL A 361 -20.29 4.00 -0.38
C VAL A 361 -19.88 2.67 0.19
N PHE A 362 -18.60 2.31 0.00
CA PHE A 362 -18.04 1.05 0.50
C PHE A 362 -16.81 1.31 1.35
N VAL A 363 -16.68 0.61 2.46
CA VAL A 363 -15.57 0.72 3.40
C VAL A 363 -14.79 -0.58 3.44
N LEU A 364 -13.48 -0.52 3.21
CA LEU A 364 -12.60 -1.68 3.30
C LEU A 364 -12.37 -2.07 4.76
N ARG A 365 -12.73 -3.29 5.15
CA ARG A 365 -12.58 -3.81 6.53
C ARG A 365 -11.43 -4.78 6.70
N SER A 366 -11.15 -5.59 5.69
CA SER A 366 -10.15 -6.66 5.75
C SER A 366 -9.19 -6.60 4.56
N GLU A 367 -7.93 -7.01 4.80
CA GLU A 367 -6.94 -7.18 3.74
C GLU A 367 -6.99 -8.64 3.29
N SER A 368 -7.48 -8.90 2.07
CA SER A 368 -7.44 -10.22 1.45
C SER A 368 -7.07 -10.09 -0.03
N SER A 369 -6.76 -11.22 -0.68
CA SER A 369 -6.60 -11.26 -2.15
C SER A 369 -7.91 -10.96 -2.88
N GLU A 370 -9.06 -11.16 -2.23
CA GLU A 370 -10.39 -10.99 -2.80
C GLU A 370 -10.80 -9.53 -2.89
N SER A 371 -10.17 -8.63 -2.11
CA SER A 371 -10.56 -7.21 -2.04
C SER A 371 -10.54 -6.51 -3.41
N LEU A 372 -9.65 -6.92 -4.32
CA LEU A 372 -9.58 -6.38 -5.68
C LEU A 372 -10.70 -6.96 -6.57
N ALA A 373 -10.94 -8.27 -6.47
CA ALA A 373 -12.02 -8.93 -7.20
C ALA A 373 -13.39 -8.35 -6.82
N GLU A 374 -13.62 -8.11 -5.53
CA GLU A 374 -14.83 -7.48 -5.01
C GLU A 374 -15.02 -6.05 -5.53
N VAL A 375 -13.95 -5.24 -5.57
CA VAL A 375 -14.03 -3.87 -6.11
C VAL A 375 -14.43 -3.83 -7.57
N GLU A 376 -13.94 -4.76 -8.38
CA GLU A 376 -14.38 -4.89 -9.77
C GLU A 376 -15.88 -5.19 -9.90
N GLU A 377 -16.47 -5.87 -8.92
CA GLU A 377 -17.91 -6.13 -8.87
C GLU A 377 -18.68 -4.88 -8.44
N VAL A 378 -18.21 -4.22 -7.36
CA VAL A 378 -18.77 -2.98 -6.83
C VAL A 378 -18.87 -1.91 -7.92
N ILE A 379 -17.79 -1.74 -8.68
CA ILE A 379 -17.69 -0.71 -9.73
C ILE A 379 -18.68 -0.97 -10.88
N ARG A 380 -18.98 -2.24 -11.19
CA ARG A 380 -19.95 -2.60 -12.24
C ARG A 380 -21.38 -2.20 -11.90
N GLY A 381 -21.70 -2.01 -10.63
CA GLY A 381 -23.03 -1.59 -10.19
C GLY A 381 -23.45 -0.21 -10.70
N GLY A 382 -22.53 0.59 -11.25
CA GLY A 382 -22.80 1.93 -11.76
C GLY A 382 -23.19 2.95 -10.68
N GLY A 383 -23.40 4.21 -11.09
CA GLY A 383 -23.59 5.35 -10.18
C GLY A 383 -22.27 5.92 -9.67
N ASN A 384 -22.33 7.00 -8.88
CA ASN A 384 -21.14 7.54 -8.23
C ASN A 384 -20.81 6.65 -7.02
N ILE A 385 -19.54 6.25 -6.90
CA ILE A 385 -19.04 5.30 -5.91
C ILE A 385 -17.94 5.96 -5.10
N LEU A 386 -18.05 5.90 -3.77
CA LEU A 386 -17.01 6.29 -2.83
C LEU A 386 -16.42 5.04 -2.17
N LEU A 387 -15.12 4.84 -2.33
CA LEU A 387 -14.37 3.77 -1.68
C LEU A 387 -13.52 4.35 -0.53
N VAL A 388 -13.82 3.95 0.70
CA VAL A 388 -13.09 4.36 1.91
C VAL A 388 -12.04 3.30 2.25
N ILE A 389 -10.77 3.69 2.20
CA ILE A 389 -9.64 2.81 2.47
C ILE A 389 -8.83 3.40 3.63
N GLU A 390 -8.99 2.81 4.81
CA GLU A 390 -8.15 3.17 5.94
C GLU A 390 -6.75 2.56 5.83
N SER A 391 -5.73 3.25 6.35
CA SER A 391 -4.34 2.79 6.31
C SER A 391 -3.88 2.43 4.88
N TYR A 392 -4.13 3.32 3.92
CA TYR A 392 -3.97 3.04 2.48
C TYR A 392 -2.60 2.45 2.09
N PHE A 393 -1.54 2.73 2.86
CA PHE A 393 -0.20 2.21 2.63
C PHE A 393 -0.12 0.67 2.62
N ARG A 394 -1.08 -0.02 3.25
CA ARG A 394 -1.21 -1.49 3.18
C ARG A 394 -1.87 -1.97 1.90
N HIS A 395 -2.58 -1.09 1.22
CA HIS A 395 -3.44 -1.37 0.07
C HIS A 395 -2.95 -0.70 -1.22
N MET A 396 -1.66 -0.38 -1.32
CA MET A 396 -1.07 0.31 -2.48
C MET A 396 -1.32 -0.41 -3.82
N LYS A 397 -1.44 -1.74 -3.83
CA LYS A 397 -1.81 -2.50 -5.04
C LYS A 397 -3.24 -2.22 -5.50
N LEU A 398 -4.16 -2.10 -4.56
CA LEU A 398 -5.56 -1.78 -4.82
C LEU A 398 -5.70 -0.31 -5.27
N VAL A 399 -5.02 0.62 -4.59
CA VAL A 399 -4.98 2.04 -4.96
C VAL A 399 -4.45 2.21 -6.39
N ARG A 400 -3.35 1.52 -6.73
CA ARG A 400 -2.81 1.48 -8.08
C ARG A 400 -3.85 1.02 -9.10
N TRP A 401 -4.48 -0.13 -8.87
CA TRP A 401 -5.47 -0.69 -9.80
C TRP A 401 -6.65 0.25 -10.04
N ILE A 402 -7.19 0.87 -8.97
CA ILE A 402 -8.32 1.82 -9.09
C ILE A 402 -7.92 3.07 -9.88
N SER A 403 -6.70 3.57 -9.66
CA SER A 403 -6.19 4.72 -10.41
C SER A 403 -5.98 4.40 -11.89
N GLU A 404 -5.41 3.23 -12.21
CA GLU A 404 -5.23 2.74 -13.58
C GLU A 404 -6.59 2.45 -14.26
N ALA A 405 -7.62 2.06 -13.52
CA ALA A 405 -8.98 1.92 -14.04
C ALA A 405 -9.55 3.24 -14.59
N ASN A 406 -9.11 4.38 -14.03
CA ASN A 406 -9.40 5.74 -14.48
C ASN A 406 -10.90 5.97 -14.73
N LEU A 407 -11.71 5.69 -13.71
CA LEU A 407 -13.16 5.75 -13.78
C LEU A 407 -13.70 7.03 -13.15
N ASP A 408 -14.39 7.86 -13.95
CA ASP A 408 -14.93 9.16 -13.52
C ASP A 408 -16.00 9.07 -12.42
N ASN A 409 -16.58 7.89 -12.23
CA ASN A 409 -17.62 7.64 -11.25
C ASN A 409 -17.08 7.04 -9.94
N VAL A 410 -15.76 6.85 -9.79
CA VAL A 410 -15.15 6.28 -8.58
C VAL A 410 -14.27 7.31 -7.90
N THR A 411 -14.51 7.56 -6.62
CA THR A 411 -13.70 8.44 -5.77
C THR A 411 -13.13 7.65 -4.60
N LEU A 412 -11.92 8.00 -4.17
CA LEU A 412 -11.22 7.34 -3.07
C LEU A 412 -11.14 8.30 -1.89
N LEU A 413 -11.48 7.81 -0.70
CA LEU A 413 -11.14 8.46 0.57
C LEU A 413 -10.10 7.58 1.28
N LEU A 414 -8.85 8.02 1.20
CA LEU A 414 -7.70 7.31 1.76
C LEU A 414 -7.36 7.91 3.13
N THR A 415 -7.16 7.08 4.14
CA THR A 415 -6.69 7.56 5.46
C THR A 415 -5.32 7.02 5.82
N SER A 416 -4.53 7.81 6.53
CA SER A 416 -3.24 7.37 7.08
C SER A 416 -2.83 8.19 8.30
N ARG A 417 -1.81 7.71 9.02
CA ARG A 417 -1.13 8.51 10.03
C ARG A 417 -0.13 9.42 9.33
N THR A 418 0.03 10.67 9.80
CA THR A 418 0.88 11.67 9.12
C THR A 418 2.29 11.16 8.82
N ASP A 419 2.90 10.46 9.77
CA ASP A 419 4.25 9.93 9.61
C ASP A 419 4.37 8.79 8.61
N VAL A 420 3.32 7.98 8.49
CA VAL A 420 3.27 6.91 7.50
C VAL A 420 2.98 7.53 6.13
N HIS A 421 2.04 8.48 6.07
CA HIS A 421 1.75 9.24 4.87
C HIS A 421 3.02 9.91 4.31
N GLU A 422 3.80 10.60 5.14
CA GLU A 422 5.06 11.22 4.74
C GLU A 422 6.07 10.26 4.09
N ILE A 423 6.08 8.98 4.48
CA ILE A 423 6.96 7.96 3.89
C ILE A 423 6.48 7.56 2.49
N PHE A 424 5.18 7.38 2.33
CA PHE A 424 4.53 6.87 1.11
C PHE A 424 3.94 7.97 0.22
N ALA A 425 4.17 9.26 0.55
CA ALA A 425 3.55 10.39 -0.12
C ALA A 425 3.93 10.44 -1.61
N VAL A 426 5.21 10.20 -1.92
CA VAL A 426 5.70 10.16 -3.31
C VAL A 426 5.03 9.03 -4.09
N ASP A 427 5.00 7.83 -3.52
CA ASP A 427 4.44 6.64 -4.16
C ASP A 427 2.94 6.82 -4.45
N VAL A 428 2.16 7.26 -3.47
CA VAL A 428 0.72 7.46 -3.64
C VAL A 428 0.41 8.64 -4.56
N SER A 429 1.22 9.70 -4.53
CA SER A 429 1.06 10.88 -5.39
C SER A 429 1.30 10.51 -6.86
N ALA A 430 2.33 9.69 -7.12
CA ALA A 430 2.60 9.15 -8.44
C ALA A 430 1.47 8.23 -8.94
N GLN A 431 1.01 7.30 -8.09
CA GLN A 431 -0.10 6.40 -8.43
C GLN A 431 -1.38 7.15 -8.75
N LEU A 432 -1.73 8.16 -7.96
CA LEU A 432 -2.92 9.01 -8.18
C LEU A 432 -2.70 10.11 -9.22
N LYS A 433 -1.56 10.15 -9.91
CA LYS A 433 -1.22 11.15 -10.94
C LYS A 433 -1.41 12.60 -10.47
N HIS A 434 -1.14 12.86 -9.19
CA HIS A 434 -1.38 14.15 -8.53
C HIS A 434 -2.84 14.64 -8.54
N ALA A 435 -3.81 13.77 -8.85
CA ALA A 435 -5.24 14.09 -8.92
C ALA A 435 -5.95 13.81 -7.59
N TYR A 436 -5.48 14.45 -6.51
CA TYR A 436 -6.07 14.29 -5.18
C TYR A 436 -6.01 15.59 -4.35
N THR A 437 -6.81 15.64 -3.30
CA THR A 437 -6.73 16.65 -2.24
C THR A 437 -6.13 16.03 -0.99
N GLU A 438 -5.05 16.60 -0.47
CA GLU A 438 -4.45 16.22 0.80
C GLU A 438 -5.02 17.09 1.93
N VAL A 439 -5.46 16.47 3.01
CA VAL A 439 -6.11 17.14 4.14
C VAL A 439 -5.45 16.70 5.45
N ASP A 440 -4.79 17.64 6.13
CA ASP A 440 -4.29 17.47 7.50
C ASP A 440 -5.38 17.85 8.52
N CYS A 441 -5.74 16.91 9.39
CA CYS A 441 -6.73 17.11 10.46
C CYS A 441 -6.13 17.15 11.87
N THR A 442 -4.82 17.42 11.98
CA THR A 442 -4.08 17.41 13.26
C THR A 442 -4.48 18.57 14.17
N LYS A 443 -4.57 19.79 13.64
CA LYS A 443 -4.81 21.02 14.41
C LYS A 443 -6.29 21.37 14.46
N LEU A 444 -6.69 21.94 15.61
CA LEU A 444 -7.97 22.59 15.80
C LEU A 444 -7.85 24.08 15.43
N ASP A 445 -8.74 24.53 14.56
CA ASP A 445 -8.91 25.95 14.28
C ASP A 445 -9.69 26.67 15.39
N ASP A 446 -9.86 27.99 15.24
CA ASP A 446 -10.47 28.80 16.30
C ASP A 446 -11.96 28.51 16.47
N LYS A 447 -12.68 28.13 15.40
CA LYS A 447 -14.10 27.74 15.46
C LYS A 447 -14.26 26.38 16.15
N GLU A 448 -13.38 25.43 15.83
CA GLU A 448 -13.36 24.11 16.46
C GLU A 448 -13.02 24.21 17.94
N ILE A 449 -12.10 25.10 18.33
CA ILE A 449 -11.75 25.35 19.73
C ILE A 449 -12.94 25.95 20.50
N GLU A 450 -13.69 26.85 19.88
CA GLU A 450 -14.91 27.39 20.47
C GLU A 450 -15.96 26.29 20.67
N ALA A 451 -16.25 25.52 19.62
CA ALA A 451 -17.24 24.45 19.64
C ALA A 451 -16.88 23.36 20.67
N ILE A 452 -15.63 22.91 20.72
CA ILE A 452 -15.21 21.89 21.69
C ILE A 452 -15.23 22.45 23.12
N SER A 453 -14.86 23.71 23.34
CA SER A 453 -14.94 24.31 24.67
C SER A 453 -16.38 24.37 25.17
N ALA A 454 -17.33 24.72 24.30
CA ALA A 454 -18.75 24.75 24.62
C ALA A 454 -19.29 23.34 24.92
N LEU A 455 -18.86 22.33 24.16
CA LEU A 455 -19.22 20.93 24.40
C LEU A 455 -18.68 20.45 25.76
N PHE A 456 -17.42 20.77 26.08
CA PHE A 456 -16.82 20.44 27.36
C PHE A 456 -17.49 21.16 28.54
N ASP A 457 -17.95 22.40 28.34
CA ASP A 457 -18.73 23.14 29.35
C ASP A 457 -20.08 22.48 29.62
N LYS A 458 -20.78 22.09 28.57
CA LYS A 458 -22.11 21.47 28.65
C LYS A 458 -22.09 20.12 29.35
N TYR A 459 -21.10 19.26 29.04
CA TYR A 459 -21.02 17.90 29.57
C TYR A 459 -20.01 17.74 30.72
N GLY A 460 -19.56 18.85 31.33
CA GLY A 460 -18.73 18.82 32.54
C GLY A 460 -17.37 18.15 32.37
N LEU A 461 -16.74 18.28 31.20
CA LEU A 461 -15.48 17.60 30.88
C LEU A 461 -14.23 18.38 31.32
N TRP A 462 -14.38 19.62 31.79
CA TRP A 462 -13.27 20.48 32.25
C TRP A 462 -12.77 20.18 33.67
N GLY A 463 -13.54 19.44 34.47
CA GLY A 463 -13.26 19.23 35.89
C GLY A 463 -13.05 20.55 36.64
N GLN A 464 -11.91 20.70 37.32
CA GLN A 464 -11.55 21.92 38.06
C GLN A 464 -11.42 23.17 37.17
N LYS A 465 -11.24 23.01 35.86
CA LYS A 465 -11.09 24.12 34.90
C LYS A 465 -12.42 24.68 34.42
N LEU A 466 -13.56 24.10 34.85
CA LEU A 466 -14.89 24.52 34.40
C LEU A 466 -15.16 25.99 34.73
N SER A 467 -14.67 26.47 35.88
CA SER A 467 -14.82 27.85 36.34
C SER A 467 -13.99 28.87 35.55
N TRP A 468 -13.07 28.42 34.69
CA TRP A 468 -12.22 29.33 33.94
C TRP A 468 -13.04 30.11 32.89
N PRO A 469 -12.76 31.41 32.70
CA PRO A 469 -13.35 32.18 31.61
C PRO A 469 -12.91 31.61 30.25
N TYR A 470 -13.76 31.75 29.23
CA TYR A 470 -13.51 31.23 27.89
C TYR A 470 -12.13 31.59 27.34
N ARG A 471 -11.68 32.85 27.51
CA ARG A 471 -10.36 33.30 27.06
C ARG A 471 -9.20 32.50 27.65
N GLN A 472 -9.34 32.02 28.89
CA GLN A 472 -8.33 31.18 29.55
C GLN A 472 -8.39 29.75 29.04
N LYS A 473 -9.60 29.17 28.85
CA LYS A 473 -9.79 27.85 28.22
C LYS A 473 -9.24 27.81 26.80
N TYR A 474 -9.56 28.82 25.99
CA TYR A 474 -9.03 29.01 24.64
C TYR A 474 -7.49 29.02 24.61
N ARG A 475 -6.86 29.85 25.46
CA ARG A 475 -5.39 29.91 25.57
C ARG A 475 -4.81 28.58 26.01
N TYR A 476 -5.46 27.88 26.95
CA TYR A 476 -5.04 26.58 27.42
C TYR A 476 -5.04 25.56 26.28
N ILE A 477 -6.13 25.47 25.50
CA ILE A 477 -6.22 24.56 24.35
C ILE A 477 -5.11 24.88 23.33
N LYS A 478 -4.94 26.15 22.92
CA LYS A 478 -3.91 26.53 21.92
C LYS A 478 -2.48 26.25 22.39
N THR A 479 -2.16 26.51 23.66
CA THR A 479 -0.77 26.52 24.13
C THR A 479 -0.38 25.25 24.87
N LYS A 480 -1.18 24.78 25.83
CA LYS A 480 -0.87 23.60 26.64
C LYS A 480 -1.25 22.31 25.93
N CYS A 481 -2.39 22.29 25.24
CA CYS A 481 -2.81 21.18 24.40
C CYS A 481 -2.30 21.29 22.95
N ALA A 482 -1.48 22.30 22.64
CA ALA A 482 -0.94 22.58 21.31
C ALA A 482 -2.01 22.75 20.19
N GLY A 483 -3.27 23.01 20.55
CA GLY A 483 -4.40 23.02 19.62
C GLY A 483 -4.71 21.64 19.02
N GLU A 484 -4.46 20.55 19.76
CA GLU A 484 -4.65 19.17 19.29
C GLU A 484 -5.67 18.44 20.17
N LEU A 485 -6.63 17.78 19.54
CA LEU A 485 -7.69 17.03 20.22
C LEU A 485 -7.15 15.95 21.20
N PRO A 486 -6.16 15.11 20.83
CA PRO A 486 -5.64 14.08 21.74
C PRO A 486 -5.12 14.66 23.07
N SER A 487 -4.40 15.79 23.01
CA SER A 487 -3.84 16.43 24.20
C SER A 487 -4.92 16.96 25.13
N LEU A 488 -6.05 17.44 24.58
CA LEU A 488 -7.20 17.86 25.37
C LEU A 488 -7.93 16.68 26.00
N LEU A 489 -8.07 15.56 25.27
CA LEU A 489 -8.69 14.34 25.80
C LEU A 489 -7.87 13.73 26.94
N VAL A 490 -6.54 13.73 26.85
CA VAL A 490 -5.65 13.29 27.94
C VAL A 490 -5.89 14.11 29.21
N ASP A 491 -5.96 15.44 29.11
CA ASP A 491 -6.27 16.31 30.25
C ASP A 491 -7.67 16.05 30.83
N ALA A 492 -8.65 15.76 29.97
CA ALA A 492 -9.99 15.35 30.38
C ALA A 492 -9.96 14.04 31.18
N PHE A 493 -9.17 13.06 30.75
CA PHE A 493 -9.00 11.78 31.45
C PHE A 493 -8.35 11.94 32.82
N GLU A 494 -7.31 12.78 32.93
CA GLU A 494 -6.65 13.10 34.19
C GLU A 494 -7.61 13.77 35.18
N SER A 495 -8.47 14.67 34.70
CA SER A 495 -9.42 15.41 35.54
C SER A 495 -10.52 14.53 36.17
N LYS A 496 -10.84 13.39 35.54
CA LYS A 496 -11.91 12.47 35.98
C LYS A 496 -11.42 11.31 36.86
N ASN A 497 -10.16 11.31 37.29
CA ASN A 497 -9.54 10.19 38.03
C ASN A 497 -9.70 8.83 37.31
N ILE A 498 -9.77 8.84 35.97
CA ILE A 498 -10.01 7.65 35.16
C ILE A 498 -8.91 6.60 35.37
N THR A 499 -7.66 7.04 35.51
CA THR A 499 -6.54 6.15 35.82
C THR A 499 -6.72 5.40 37.15
N GLU A 500 -7.28 6.04 38.18
CA GLU A 500 -7.46 5.39 39.49
C GLU A 500 -8.61 4.38 39.46
N LYS A 501 -9.72 4.73 38.80
CA LYS A 501 -10.83 3.81 38.53
C LYS A 501 -10.34 2.52 37.87
N TYR A 502 -9.44 2.63 36.88
CA TYR A 502 -8.88 1.45 36.21
C TYR A 502 -7.84 0.71 37.02
N ARG A 503 -7.07 1.41 37.86
CA ARG A 503 -6.18 0.75 38.80
C ARG A 503 -6.98 -0.14 39.75
N GLU A 504 -8.06 0.36 40.32
CA GLU A 504 -8.95 -0.42 41.19
C GLU A 504 -9.57 -1.63 40.47
N ILE A 505 -10.03 -1.45 39.22
CA ILE A 505 -10.55 -2.56 38.41
C ILE A 505 -9.47 -3.63 38.19
N ILE A 506 -8.22 -3.26 37.90
CA ILE A 506 -7.15 -4.25 37.67
C ILE A 506 -6.72 -4.93 38.97
N THR A 507 -6.56 -4.18 40.07
CA THR A 507 -6.04 -4.70 41.34
C THR A 507 -7.07 -5.54 42.11
N SER A 508 -8.37 -5.32 41.90
CA SER A 508 -9.44 -6.10 42.52
C SER A 508 -9.61 -7.51 41.93
N ASN A 509 -8.94 -7.84 40.84
CA ASN A 509 -9.01 -9.16 40.20
C ASN A 509 -7.89 -10.09 40.67
N SER A 510 -8.23 -11.36 40.94
CA SER A 510 -7.27 -12.42 41.31
C SER A 510 -6.26 -12.77 40.21
N HIS A 511 -6.53 -12.37 38.97
CA HIS A 511 -5.68 -12.58 37.79
C HIS A 511 -5.13 -11.25 37.22
N SER A 512 -4.73 -10.33 38.11
CA SER A 512 -4.27 -8.98 37.74
C SER A 512 -3.18 -8.97 36.68
N ASP A 513 -2.22 -9.90 36.73
CA ASP A 513 -1.08 -9.95 35.79
C ASP A 513 -1.50 -10.39 34.39
N GLU A 514 -2.42 -11.34 34.29
CA GLU A 514 -2.94 -11.82 33.00
C GLU A 514 -3.76 -10.72 32.32
N ILE A 515 -4.63 -10.05 33.08
CA ILE A 515 -5.40 -8.90 32.61
C ILE A 515 -4.46 -7.79 32.13
N GLN A 516 -3.43 -7.45 32.91
CA GLN A 516 -2.46 -6.42 32.51
C GLN A 516 -1.74 -6.77 31.21
N ARG A 517 -1.28 -8.03 31.03
CA ARG A 517 -0.62 -8.46 29.79
C ARG A 517 -1.52 -8.31 28.58
N ILE A 518 -2.79 -8.68 28.72
CA ILE A 518 -3.80 -8.59 27.65
C ILE A 518 -4.09 -7.14 27.30
N LEU A 519 -4.30 -6.28 28.31
CA LEU A 519 -4.51 -4.85 28.08
C LEU A 519 -3.30 -4.19 27.43
N ILE A 520 -2.07 -4.53 27.87
CA ILE A 520 -0.85 -4.03 27.24
C ILE A 520 -0.77 -4.48 25.78
N ALA A 521 -0.98 -5.77 25.49
CA ALA A 521 -0.93 -6.29 24.13
C ALA A 521 -1.97 -5.62 23.23
N LEU A 522 -3.22 -5.50 23.72
CA LEU A 522 -4.31 -4.81 23.05
C LEU A 522 -3.95 -3.36 22.72
N PHE A 523 -3.57 -2.57 23.72
CA PHE A 523 -3.26 -1.16 23.52
C PHE A 523 -2.04 -0.94 22.63
N VAL A 524 -1.03 -1.82 22.71
CA VAL A 524 0.14 -1.78 21.82
C VAL A 524 -0.27 -2.01 20.36
N LEU A 525 -1.07 -3.04 20.09
CA LEU A 525 -1.56 -3.34 18.75
C LEU A 525 -2.37 -2.17 18.17
N GLU A 526 -3.29 -1.63 18.95
CA GLU A 526 -4.14 -0.51 18.54
C GLU A 526 -3.34 0.78 18.30
N VAL A 527 -2.42 1.09 19.22
CA VAL A 527 -1.46 2.20 19.05
C VAL A 527 -0.57 1.99 17.83
N MET A 528 -0.36 0.76 17.34
CA MET A 528 0.37 0.45 16.11
C MET A 528 -0.52 0.26 14.87
N ASN A 529 -1.84 0.49 14.98
CA ASN A 529 -2.83 0.35 13.91
C ASN A 529 -3.05 -1.11 13.46
N TYR A 530 -3.12 -2.03 14.41
CA TYR A 530 -3.51 -3.42 14.18
C TYR A 530 -4.87 -3.71 14.79
N ASN A 531 -5.67 -4.49 14.07
CA ASN A 531 -6.91 -5.04 14.60
C ASN A 531 -6.57 -6.19 15.52
N ALA A 532 -6.79 -6.01 16.82
CA ALA A 532 -6.48 -7.06 17.80
C ALA A 532 -7.63 -8.09 17.84
N SER A 533 -7.35 -9.33 17.43
CA SER A 533 -8.27 -10.45 17.62
C SER A 533 -7.90 -11.22 18.90
N PRO A 534 -8.85 -11.94 19.52
CA PRO A 534 -8.54 -12.83 20.64
C PRO A 534 -7.42 -13.82 20.33
N TYR A 535 -7.42 -14.36 19.10
CA TYR A 535 -6.39 -15.26 18.58
C TYR A 535 -5.02 -14.57 18.53
N LEU A 536 -4.94 -13.38 17.92
CA LEU A 536 -3.68 -12.66 17.77
C LEU A 536 -3.05 -12.31 19.12
N ILE A 537 -3.86 -11.82 20.07
CA ILE A 537 -3.39 -11.51 21.44
C ILE A 537 -2.88 -12.79 22.11
N GLN A 538 -3.60 -13.91 21.98
CA GLN A 538 -3.21 -15.18 22.58
C GLN A 538 -1.88 -15.69 22.04
N GLU A 539 -1.67 -15.65 20.72
CA GLU A 539 -0.41 -16.06 20.10
C GLU A 539 0.76 -15.15 20.52
N LEU A 540 0.56 -13.82 20.54
CA LEU A 540 1.58 -12.86 20.98
C LEU A 540 1.93 -12.96 22.48
N LEU A 541 1.05 -13.56 23.28
CA LEU A 541 1.27 -13.84 24.71
C LEU A 541 1.71 -15.29 24.97
N GLY A 542 2.11 -16.02 23.93
CA GLY A 542 2.75 -17.34 24.00
C GLY A 542 1.79 -18.51 24.11
N GLY A 543 0.61 -18.42 23.50
CA GLY A 543 -0.34 -19.53 23.38
C GLY A 543 -0.90 -20.02 24.71
N LYS A 544 -0.75 -19.26 25.81
CA LYS A 544 -1.36 -19.60 27.10
C LYS A 544 -2.88 -19.63 26.92
N ASN A 545 -3.56 -20.57 27.58
CA ASN A 545 -5.03 -20.64 27.60
C ASN A 545 -5.61 -19.41 28.32
N ILE A 546 -5.67 -18.27 27.64
CA ILE A 546 -6.32 -17.06 28.11
C ILE A 546 -7.79 -17.37 28.29
N LYS A 547 -8.29 -17.22 29.52
CA LYS A 547 -9.70 -17.43 29.81
C LYS A 547 -10.51 -16.20 29.40
N TRP A 548 -10.73 -16.05 28.10
CA TRP A 548 -11.53 -14.95 27.54
C TRP A 548 -12.91 -14.82 28.18
N SER A 549 -13.51 -15.93 28.61
CA SER A 549 -14.79 -15.93 29.34
C SER A 549 -14.75 -15.14 30.65
N TYR A 550 -13.65 -15.23 31.41
CA TYR A 550 -13.46 -14.47 32.65
C TYR A 550 -13.28 -12.98 32.38
N ILE A 551 -12.50 -12.64 31.36
CA ILE A 551 -12.24 -11.26 30.95
C ILE A 551 -13.52 -10.59 30.45
N LYS A 552 -14.28 -11.29 29.59
CA LYS A 552 -15.58 -10.84 29.08
C LYS A 552 -16.64 -10.74 30.19
N ALA A 553 -16.51 -11.49 31.28
CA ALA A 553 -17.40 -11.41 32.44
C ALA A 553 -17.10 -10.20 33.36
N ASN A 554 -15.90 -9.63 33.29
CA ASN A 554 -15.54 -8.47 34.11
C ASN A 554 -16.23 -7.20 33.59
N THR A 555 -17.24 -6.74 34.31
CA THR A 555 -18.03 -5.54 33.96
C THR A 555 -17.21 -4.25 34.01
N GLY A 556 -16.18 -4.17 34.84
CA GLY A 556 -15.25 -3.03 34.89
C GLY A 556 -14.38 -2.92 33.64
N LEU A 557 -13.91 -4.05 33.09
CA LEU A 557 -13.11 -4.05 31.85
C LEU A 557 -13.93 -3.67 30.62
N LYS A 558 -15.24 -3.96 30.59
CA LYS A 558 -16.13 -3.56 29.50
C LYS A 558 -16.22 -2.04 29.29
N SER A 559 -15.86 -1.24 30.30
CA SER A 559 -15.81 0.22 30.15
C SER A 559 -14.54 0.73 29.46
N VAL A 560 -13.56 -0.14 29.19
CA VAL A 560 -12.31 0.22 28.47
C VAL A 560 -12.17 -0.56 27.19
N VAL A 561 -12.61 -1.81 27.20
CA VAL A 561 -12.41 -2.76 26.12
C VAL A 561 -13.78 -3.17 25.60
N ASP A 562 -13.95 -3.03 24.30
CA ASP A 562 -15.05 -3.65 23.59
C ASP A 562 -14.65 -5.07 23.17
N PHE A 563 -15.51 -6.03 23.50
CA PHE A 563 -15.29 -7.46 23.26
C PHE A 563 -16.33 -7.97 22.27
N ASN A 564 -15.99 -7.92 20.99
CA ASN A 564 -16.78 -8.55 19.94
C ASN A 564 -16.37 -10.02 19.74
N MET A 565 -17.08 -10.75 18.89
CA MET A 565 -16.75 -12.17 18.62
C MET A 565 -15.37 -12.31 17.96
N ASP A 566 -15.07 -11.44 16.99
CA ASP A 566 -13.85 -11.52 16.18
C ASP A 566 -12.75 -10.53 16.60
N LEU A 567 -13.13 -9.45 17.28
CA LEU A 567 -12.24 -8.34 17.62
C LEU A 567 -12.31 -7.97 19.11
N VAL A 568 -11.17 -7.54 19.64
CA VAL A 568 -11.01 -6.93 20.95
C VAL A 568 -10.38 -5.56 20.71
N GLN A 569 -11.04 -4.49 21.13
CA GLN A 569 -10.57 -3.12 20.86
C GLN A 569 -10.64 -2.29 22.13
N ALA A 570 -9.69 -1.39 22.36
CA ALA A 570 -9.95 -0.34 23.34
C ALA A 570 -11.08 0.53 22.79
N ARG A 571 -11.91 1.01 23.69
CA ARG A 571 -12.93 2.01 23.38
C ARG A 571 -12.32 3.31 22.92
N SER A 572 -11.05 3.59 23.27
CA SER A 572 -10.34 4.81 22.88
C SER A 572 -8.85 4.53 22.72
N PRO A 573 -8.26 4.76 21.53
CA PRO A 573 -6.82 4.63 21.34
C PRO A 573 -6.01 5.65 22.17
N VAL A 574 -6.58 6.84 22.40
CA VAL A 574 -5.94 7.88 23.22
C VAL A 574 -5.95 7.47 24.69
N LEU A 575 -7.05 6.88 25.17
CA LEU A 575 -7.11 6.31 26.51
C LEU A 575 -6.12 5.15 26.64
N GLY A 576 -6.09 4.21 25.67
CA GLY A 576 -5.15 3.09 25.67
C GLY A 576 -3.69 3.55 25.79
N LEU A 577 -3.32 4.57 25.02
CA LEU A 577 -2.00 5.20 25.11
C LEU A 577 -1.75 5.88 26.47
N HIS A 578 -2.73 6.59 27.00
CA HIS A 578 -2.65 7.21 28.33
C HIS A 578 -2.45 6.17 29.43
N LEU A 579 -3.20 5.06 29.38
CA LEU A 579 -3.08 3.96 30.34
C LEU A 579 -1.72 3.25 30.21
N LEU A 580 -1.20 3.06 28.99
CA LEU A 580 0.18 2.56 28.79
C LEU A 580 1.22 3.42 29.52
N HIS A 581 1.02 4.73 29.60
CA HIS A 581 1.98 5.65 30.24
C HIS A 581 1.81 5.82 31.75
N THR A 582 0.61 5.55 32.28
CA THR A 582 0.25 5.92 33.66
C THR A 582 -0.16 4.76 34.56
N LEU A 583 -0.66 3.67 33.98
CA LEU A 583 -1.27 2.57 34.74
C LEU A 583 -0.28 1.45 35.04
N PHE A 584 0.50 1.02 34.04
CA PHE A 584 1.35 -0.17 34.14
C PHE A 584 2.75 0.16 34.68
N GLU A 585 3.30 -0.77 35.45
CA GLU A 585 4.68 -0.69 35.92
C GLU A 585 5.65 -0.81 34.71
N PRO A 586 6.62 0.11 34.54
CA PRO A 586 7.44 0.19 33.33
C PRO A 586 8.18 -1.11 32.99
N LYS A 587 8.69 -1.85 33.98
CA LYS A 587 9.41 -3.10 33.75
C LYS A 587 8.44 -4.20 33.29
N PHE A 588 7.26 -4.33 33.90
CA PHE A 588 6.22 -5.27 33.49
C PHE A 588 5.72 -5.00 32.05
N LEU A 589 5.53 -3.73 31.71
CA LEU A 589 5.17 -3.32 30.35
C LEU A 589 6.26 -3.74 29.36
N VAL A 590 7.53 -3.43 29.62
CA VAL A 590 8.64 -3.85 28.74
C VAL A 590 8.70 -5.37 28.60
N GLN A 591 8.56 -6.12 29.70
CA GLN A 591 8.57 -7.58 29.66
C GLN A 591 7.46 -8.14 28.77
N THR A 592 6.27 -7.54 28.80
CA THR A 592 5.14 -7.95 27.96
C THR A 592 5.42 -7.64 26.48
N VAL A 593 5.91 -6.45 26.15
CA VAL A 593 6.25 -6.09 24.75
C VAL A 593 7.42 -6.93 24.22
N VAL A 594 8.41 -7.27 25.06
CA VAL A 594 9.49 -8.22 24.71
C VAL A 594 8.93 -9.61 24.42
N GLN A 595 7.94 -10.06 25.20
CA GLN A 595 7.28 -11.34 24.95
C GLN A 595 6.57 -11.30 23.58
N MET A 596 5.79 -10.26 23.28
CA MET A 596 5.14 -10.09 21.98
C MET A 596 6.15 -10.15 20.82
N ALA A 597 7.30 -9.49 20.96
CA ALA A 597 8.35 -9.53 19.93
C ALA A 597 8.96 -10.93 19.74
N LYS A 598 9.17 -11.68 20.83
CA LYS A 598 9.67 -13.07 20.78
C LYS A 598 8.69 -13.99 20.05
N GLU A 599 7.42 -13.97 20.46
CA GLU A 599 6.39 -14.82 19.87
C GLU A 599 6.13 -14.49 18.40
N ALA A 600 6.28 -13.21 18.02
CA ALA A 600 6.21 -12.76 16.63
C ALA A 600 7.43 -13.21 15.79
N ASP A 601 8.64 -13.28 16.37
CA ASP A 601 9.83 -13.85 15.72
C ASP A 601 9.65 -15.35 15.45
N ASP A 602 9.14 -16.08 16.44
CA ASP A 602 8.91 -17.53 16.33
C ASP A 602 7.86 -17.87 15.25
N ARG A 603 6.88 -16.98 15.02
CA ARG A 603 5.80 -17.14 14.04
C ARG A 603 5.96 -16.32 12.76
N ARG A 604 7.17 -15.80 12.49
CA ARG A 604 7.46 -14.91 11.35
C ARG A 604 7.16 -15.48 9.95
N ALA A 605 6.91 -16.80 9.85
CA ALA A 605 6.48 -17.43 8.61
C ALA A 605 5.19 -16.77 8.09
N THR A 606 4.26 -16.45 8.99
CA THR A 606 3.04 -15.72 8.68
C THR A 606 3.34 -14.23 8.49
N LYS A 607 2.77 -13.63 7.43
CA LYS A 607 2.94 -12.22 7.09
C LYS A 607 2.59 -11.30 8.26
N GLU A 608 1.47 -11.53 8.93
CA GLU A 608 0.98 -10.70 10.05
C GLU A 608 2.03 -10.56 11.18
N PHE A 609 2.52 -11.67 11.73
CA PHE A 609 3.54 -11.65 12.79
C PHE A 609 4.86 -11.00 12.34
N ARG A 610 5.26 -11.22 11.08
CA ARG A 610 6.46 -10.58 10.52
C ARG A 610 6.36 -9.06 10.49
N VAL A 611 5.21 -8.51 10.08
CA VAL A 611 4.99 -7.06 10.03
C VAL A 611 4.89 -6.49 11.46
N ILE A 612 4.20 -7.18 12.38
CA ILE A 612 4.13 -6.80 13.80
C ILE A 612 5.53 -6.71 14.41
N LEU A 613 6.39 -7.73 14.21
CA LEU A 613 7.77 -7.71 14.69
C LEU A 613 8.55 -6.52 14.10
N LYS A 614 8.44 -6.30 12.79
CA LYS A 614 9.10 -5.18 12.10
C LYS A 614 8.72 -3.84 12.74
N ASP A 615 7.46 -3.66 13.10
CA ASP A 615 7.00 -2.43 13.71
C ASP A 615 7.38 -2.34 15.20
N LEU A 616 7.38 -3.44 15.96
CA LEU A 616 7.89 -3.49 17.35
C LEU A 616 9.39 -3.16 17.43
N MET A 617 10.17 -3.45 16.38
CA MET A 617 11.59 -3.09 16.33
C MET A 617 11.84 -1.59 16.08
N ARG A 618 10.83 -0.81 15.64
CA ARG A 618 11.03 0.62 15.35
C ARG A 618 11.03 1.45 16.62
N PHE A 619 12.07 2.26 16.79
CA PHE A 619 12.21 3.12 17.97
C PHE A 619 11.03 4.05 18.16
N LYS A 620 10.44 4.54 17.06
CA LYS A 620 9.28 5.43 17.14
C LYS A 620 8.09 4.78 17.86
N HIS A 621 7.75 3.53 17.56
CA HIS A 621 6.64 2.84 18.20
C HIS A 621 6.94 2.57 19.66
N ILE A 622 8.15 2.10 19.96
CA ILE A 622 8.61 1.86 21.34
C ILE A 622 8.62 3.15 22.17
N ALA A 623 9.14 4.24 21.63
CA ALA A 623 9.15 5.54 22.31
C ALA A 623 7.75 6.12 22.53
N MET A 624 6.81 5.80 21.64
CA MET A 624 5.41 6.17 21.76
C MET A 624 4.70 5.35 22.84
N ILE A 625 4.92 4.03 22.91
CA ILE A 625 4.29 3.13 23.89
C ILE A 625 4.86 3.33 25.30
N LEU A 626 6.17 3.57 25.43
CA LEU A 626 6.82 3.62 26.73
C LEU A 626 6.56 4.93 27.50
N PRO A 627 6.32 4.85 28.83
CA PRO A 627 6.13 6.02 29.67
C PRO A 627 7.33 6.97 29.59
N LYS A 628 7.10 8.28 29.77
CA LYS A 628 8.17 9.29 29.80
C LYS A 628 9.13 9.06 30.97
N ARG A 629 8.61 8.62 32.12
CA ARG A 629 9.41 8.24 33.29
C ARG A 629 10.21 6.97 32.97
N GLN A 630 11.51 6.98 33.24
CA GLN A 630 12.43 5.86 32.98
C GLN A 630 12.53 5.42 31.49
N ARG A 631 12.06 6.23 30.54
CA ARG A 631 12.07 5.90 29.10
C ARG A 631 13.42 5.39 28.59
N LEU A 632 14.51 6.03 29.03
CA LEU A 632 15.89 5.63 28.74
C LEU A 632 16.13 4.16 29.10
N GLN A 633 15.88 3.81 30.36
CA GLN A 633 16.14 2.49 30.91
C GLN A 633 15.24 1.43 30.26
N SER A 634 13.95 1.74 30.12
CA SER A 634 12.97 0.84 29.49
C SER A 634 13.27 0.58 28.01
N THR A 635 13.69 1.60 27.26
CA THR A 635 14.06 1.45 25.84
C THR A 635 15.30 0.58 25.70
N VAL A 636 16.34 0.84 26.49
CA VAL A 636 17.58 0.04 26.49
C VAL A 636 17.25 -1.42 26.86
N LEU A 637 16.48 -1.65 27.92
CA LEU A 637 16.07 -2.98 28.36
C LEU A 637 15.33 -3.74 27.25
N PHE A 638 14.41 -3.07 26.54
CA PHE A 638 13.68 -3.64 25.43
C PHE A 638 14.64 -4.15 24.34
N TYR A 639 15.47 -3.26 23.77
CA TYR A 639 16.39 -3.62 22.70
C TYR A 639 17.42 -4.66 23.12
N GLU A 640 17.95 -4.58 24.35
CA GLU A 640 18.86 -5.60 24.88
C GLU A 640 18.22 -6.98 25.00
N SER A 641 16.91 -7.03 25.28
CA SER A 641 16.16 -8.29 25.41
C SER A 641 15.84 -8.95 24.08
N ILE A 642 15.72 -8.15 23.01
CA ILE A 642 15.38 -8.66 21.66
C ILE A 642 16.59 -8.76 20.72
N LYS A 643 17.76 -8.17 21.04
CA LYS A 643 18.93 -8.17 20.12
C LYS A 643 19.40 -9.54 19.65
N ASN A 644 19.17 -10.58 20.46
CA ASN A 644 19.62 -11.95 20.20
C ASN A 644 18.57 -12.82 19.50
N LEU A 645 17.43 -12.25 19.08
CA LEU A 645 16.46 -12.98 18.27
C LEU A 645 17.08 -13.38 16.93
N THR A 646 16.51 -14.42 16.33
CA THR A 646 17.07 -15.01 15.11
C THR A 646 17.07 -14.00 13.95
N THR A 647 16.04 -13.16 13.88
CA THR A 647 15.90 -12.12 12.85
C THR A 647 16.74 -10.87 13.18
N THR A 648 16.72 -10.39 14.43
CA THR A 648 17.30 -9.07 14.79
C THR A 648 18.83 -9.04 14.71
N ARG A 649 19.50 -10.14 15.05
CA ARG A 649 20.95 -10.16 15.24
C ARG A 649 21.72 -9.75 13.97
N ARG A 650 21.18 -10.09 12.80
CA ARG A 650 21.79 -9.83 11.48
C ARG A 650 21.02 -8.79 10.67
N ASP A 651 20.04 -8.12 11.24
CA ASP A 651 19.22 -7.14 10.54
C ASP A 651 19.84 -5.73 10.65
N PRO A 652 20.26 -5.09 9.55
CA PRO A 652 20.73 -3.71 9.56
C PRO A 652 19.71 -2.74 10.15
N GLN A 653 18.41 -2.97 9.89
CA GLN A 653 17.35 -2.08 10.35
C GLN A 653 17.21 -2.13 11.87
N PHE A 654 17.35 -3.30 12.49
CA PHE A 654 17.35 -3.44 13.94
C PHE A 654 18.44 -2.57 14.59
N TRP A 655 19.68 -2.70 14.12
CA TRP A 655 20.82 -1.94 14.66
C TRP A 655 20.70 -0.45 14.40
N LEU A 656 20.17 -0.05 13.24
CA LEU A 656 19.80 1.33 12.96
C LEU A 656 18.80 1.86 13.99
N GLN A 657 17.70 1.16 14.25
CA GLN A 657 16.68 1.60 15.22
C GLN A 657 17.23 1.68 16.65
N TYR A 658 18.12 0.76 17.03
CA TYR A 658 18.77 0.81 18.34
C TYR A 658 19.80 1.97 18.43
N GLY A 659 20.49 2.27 17.33
CA GLY A 659 21.34 3.45 17.19
C GLY A 659 20.55 4.75 17.33
N ILE A 660 19.40 4.87 16.65
CA ILE A 660 18.48 6.02 16.75
C ILE A 660 17.96 6.19 18.18
N ALA A 661 17.60 5.08 18.84
CA ALA A 661 17.18 5.09 20.23
C ALA A 661 18.30 5.64 21.12
N SER A 662 19.51 5.11 20.98
CA SER A 662 20.70 5.54 21.74
C SER A 662 21.04 7.00 21.50
N LEU A 663 20.97 7.48 20.25
CA LEU A 663 21.18 8.88 19.88
C LEU A 663 20.15 9.80 20.55
N THR A 664 18.86 9.49 20.41
CA THR A 664 17.76 10.29 20.99
C THR A 664 17.85 10.37 22.52
N LEU A 665 18.45 9.36 23.12
CA LEU A 665 18.66 9.20 24.55
C LEU A 665 20.04 9.70 25.01
N SER A 666 20.77 10.41 24.15
CA SER A 666 22.08 11.01 24.40
C SER A 666 23.18 10.01 24.80
N GLN A 667 23.05 8.74 24.41
CA GLN A 667 24.07 7.70 24.59
C GLN A 667 24.98 7.62 23.35
N LEU A 668 25.77 8.66 23.10
CA LEU A 668 26.53 8.82 21.85
C LEU A 668 27.50 7.66 21.57
N ASP A 669 28.23 7.17 22.57
CA ASP A 669 29.18 6.05 22.36
C ASP A 669 28.48 4.75 21.93
N ARG A 670 27.28 4.51 22.45
CA ARG A 670 26.45 3.36 22.03
C ARG A 670 25.89 3.59 20.64
N ALA A 671 25.38 4.79 20.37
CA ALA A 671 24.87 5.16 19.05
C ALA A 671 25.93 4.96 17.97
N GLU A 672 27.17 5.40 18.20
CA GLU A 672 28.29 5.25 17.27
C GLU A 672 28.56 3.79 16.92
N ARG A 673 28.63 2.92 17.92
CA ARG A 673 28.81 1.47 17.70
C ARG A 673 27.66 0.86 16.91
N TYR A 674 26.42 1.18 17.26
CA TYR A 674 25.26 0.59 16.58
C TYR A 674 25.07 1.11 15.16
N PHE A 675 25.43 2.36 14.86
CA PHE A 675 25.49 2.84 13.47
C PHE A 675 26.59 2.12 12.69
N ALA A 676 27.76 1.87 13.30
CA ALA A 676 28.82 1.10 12.65
C ALA A 676 28.39 -0.35 12.36
N ASP A 677 27.71 -1.01 13.30
CA ASP A 677 27.15 -2.35 13.10
C ASP A 677 26.08 -2.34 11.99
N ALA A 678 25.20 -1.33 11.96
CA ALA A 678 24.20 -1.18 10.92
C ALA A 678 24.83 -1.02 9.52
N TYR A 679 25.87 -0.19 9.36
CA TYR A 679 26.61 -0.07 8.11
C TYR A 679 27.31 -1.38 7.73
N SER A 680 27.95 -2.06 8.68
CA SER A 680 28.64 -3.31 8.42
C SER A 680 27.69 -4.40 7.89
N LEU A 681 26.48 -4.47 8.45
CA LEU A 681 25.47 -5.43 8.00
C LEU A 681 24.83 -5.01 6.68
N ALA A 682 24.56 -3.71 6.49
CA ALA A 682 24.00 -3.19 5.24
C ALA A 682 24.95 -3.44 4.04
N ASN A 683 26.26 -3.20 4.22
CA ASN A 683 27.26 -3.43 3.19
C ASN A 683 27.46 -4.91 2.83
N ALA A 684 27.02 -5.84 3.70
CA ALA A 684 27.05 -7.27 3.42
C ALA A 684 25.85 -7.72 2.57
N ILE A 685 24.86 -6.85 2.34
CA ILE A 685 23.67 -7.12 1.55
C ILE A 685 23.81 -6.39 0.21
N GLU A 686 23.87 -7.15 -0.88
CA GLU A 686 24.00 -6.60 -2.22
C GLU A 686 22.80 -5.70 -2.56
N GLY A 687 23.07 -4.48 -3.03
CA GLY A 687 22.05 -3.51 -3.42
C GLY A 687 21.28 -2.85 -2.25
N TYR A 688 21.73 -2.98 -1.00
CA TYR A 688 21.04 -2.34 0.13
C TYR A 688 21.19 -0.81 0.11
N ASP A 689 20.07 -0.10 0.22
CA ASP A 689 20.04 1.35 0.28
C ASP A 689 20.26 1.88 1.72
N CYS A 690 21.42 2.49 1.94
CA CYS A 690 21.85 3.01 3.24
C CYS A 690 21.23 4.37 3.61
N PHE A 691 20.30 4.93 2.82
CA PHE A 691 19.85 6.31 3.01
C PHE A 691 19.32 6.61 4.43
N GLN A 692 18.64 5.66 5.09
CA GLN A 692 18.14 5.86 6.45
C GLN A 692 19.29 5.93 7.46
N ILE A 693 20.30 5.07 7.29
CA ILE A 693 21.49 5.04 8.15
C ILE A 693 22.23 6.36 8.01
N ASP A 694 22.44 6.80 6.76
CA ASP A 694 23.11 8.06 6.41
C ASP A 694 22.45 9.28 7.06
N ASN A 695 21.12 9.41 6.93
CA ASN A 695 20.37 10.52 7.51
C ASN A 695 20.55 10.61 9.03
N HIS A 696 20.46 9.47 9.72
CA HIS A 696 20.58 9.42 11.17
C HIS A 696 22.03 9.52 11.66
N TYR A 697 22.99 8.97 10.91
CA TYR A 697 24.41 9.08 11.21
C TYR A 697 24.92 10.52 11.03
N ALA A 698 24.47 11.24 9.99
CA ALA A 698 24.75 12.66 9.84
C ALA A 698 24.24 13.48 11.04
N ARG A 699 23.04 13.18 11.52
CA ARG A 699 22.49 13.80 12.74
C ARG A 699 23.35 13.47 13.97
N PHE A 700 23.78 12.22 14.14
CA PHE A 700 24.70 11.82 15.20
C PHE A 700 26.00 12.62 15.16
N LEU A 701 26.59 12.82 13.98
CA LEU A 701 27.81 13.60 13.82
C LEU A 701 27.63 15.06 14.25
N PHE A 702 26.48 15.69 13.93
CA PHE A 702 26.17 17.04 14.41
C PHE A 702 25.96 17.10 15.92
N GLU A 703 25.24 16.14 16.52
CA GLU A 703 25.07 16.07 17.97
C GLU A 703 26.42 15.85 18.70
N LYS A 704 27.30 15.00 18.15
CA LYS A 704 28.67 14.82 18.65
C LYS A 704 29.48 16.12 18.53
N ALA A 705 29.39 16.82 17.41
CA ALA A 705 30.05 18.12 17.21
C ALA A 705 29.58 19.21 18.19
N LEU A 706 28.31 19.17 18.60
CA LEU A 706 27.77 20.08 19.62
C LEU A 706 28.35 19.83 21.02
N LEU A 707 28.83 18.62 21.32
CA LEU A 707 29.44 18.29 22.60
C LEU A 707 30.98 18.44 22.60
N GLU A 708 31.61 18.54 21.43
CA GLU A 708 33.05 18.75 21.32
C GLU A 708 33.49 20.06 21.98
N THR A 709 34.64 20.02 22.65
CA THR A 709 35.30 21.19 23.24
C THR A 709 36.33 21.82 22.30
N SER A 710 36.77 21.08 21.28
CA SER A 710 37.70 21.56 20.26
C SER A 710 36.95 21.95 18.99
N LYS A 711 37.07 23.22 18.59
CA LYS A 711 36.56 23.73 17.31
C LYS A 711 37.04 22.90 16.12
N SER A 712 38.31 22.49 16.13
CA SER A 712 38.91 21.67 15.06
C SER A 712 38.22 20.30 14.94
N ASN A 713 37.99 19.63 16.08
CA ASN A 713 37.28 18.34 16.09
C ASN A 713 35.82 18.48 15.65
N ALA A 714 35.12 19.52 16.13
CA ALA A 714 33.77 19.84 15.72
C ALA A 714 33.69 20.06 14.20
N MET A 715 34.66 20.78 13.62
CA MET A 715 34.73 21.02 12.18
C MET A 715 34.96 19.72 11.39
N GLN A 716 35.81 18.80 11.86
CA GLN A 716 36.00 17.50 11.20
C GLN A 716 34.70 16.68 11.15
N LEU A 717 33.91 16.69 12.24
CA LEU A 717 32.61 16.03 12.29
C LEU A 717 31.60 16.69 11.34
N VAL A 718 31.58 18.03 11.29
CA VAL A 718 30.76 18.79 10.33
C VAL A 718 31.09 18.44 8.89
N LEU A 719 32.38 18.29 8.54
CA LEU A 719 32.77 17.95 7.17
C LEU A 719 32.36 16.53 6.77
N LYS A 720 32.42 15.58 7.71
CA LYS A 720 31.88 14.23 7.50
C LYS A 720 30.36 14.27 7.29
N ALA A 721 29.64 14.94 8.19
CA ALA A 721 28.18 15.06 8.12
C ALA A 721 27.71 15.77 6.85
N ARG A 722 28.39 16.87 6.47
CA ARG A 722 28.15 17.63 5.25
C ARG A 722 28.20 16.75 4.00
N THR A 723 29.21 15.89 3.89
CA THR A 723 29.39 15.02 2.73
C THR A 723 28.17 14.11 2.55
N ILE A 724 27.67 13.56 3.66
CA ILE A 724 26.48 12.70 3.68
C ILE A 724 25.23 13.49 3.29
N ILE A 725 24.90 14.58 4.00
CA ILE A 725 23.65 15.33 3.75
C ILE A 725 23.59 15.91 2.34
N LEU A 726 24.71 16.40 1.79
CA LEU A 726 24.72 17.00 0.45
C LEU A 726 24.65 15.96 -0.65
N ALA A 727 25.18 14.74 -0.41
CA ALA A 727 24.96 13.62 -1.31
C ALA A 727 23.48 13.22 -1.31
N GLN A 728 22.87 13.09 -0.13
CA GLN A 728 21.47 12.73 -0.02
C GLN A 728 20.53 13.79 -0.59
N MET A 729 20.78 15.08 -0.37
CA MET A 729 19.99 16.16 -0.99
C MET A 729 20.05 16.17 -2.53
N LYS A 730 20.99 15.44 -3.15
CA LYS A 730 21.06 15.27 -4.61
C LYS A 730 20.22 14.10 -5.11
N SER A 731 20.19 13.00 -4.35
CA SER A 731 19.59 11.74 -4.76
C SER A 731 18.20 11.50 -4.19
N GLU A 732 17.89 12.08 -3.02
CA GLU A 732 16.65 11.85 -2.30
C GLU A 732 15.58 12.88 -2.63
N GLU A 733 14.39 12.40 -2.94
CA GLU A 733 13.18 13.22 -3.10
C GLU A 733 12.47 13.50 -1.77
N ARG A 734 13.02 13.01 -0.66
CA ARG A 734 12.44 13.12 0.69
C ARG A 734 13.06 14.26 1.50
N TYR A 735 12.33 14.75 2.50
CA TYR A 735 12.76 15.89 3.33
C TYR A 735 13.82 15.53 4.40
N TYR A 736 14.09 14.24 4.68
CA TYR A 736 14.96 13.79 5.77
C TYR A 736 16.37 14.41 5.78
N PRO A 737 17.03 14.62 4.62
CA PRO A 737 18.35 15.27 4.59
C PRO A 737 18.30 16.71 5.09
N TYR A 738 17.22 17.43 4.79
CA TYR A 738 16.98 18.81 5.26
C TYR A 738 16.75 18.82 6.77
N ARG A 739 15.98 17.86 7.30
CA ARG A 739 15.81 17.70 8.74
C ARG A 739 17.14 17.43 9.45
N ALA A 740 18.01 16.59 8.88
CA ALA A 740 19.35 16.35 9.43
C ALA A 740 20.24 17.60 9.34
N ALA A 741 20.16 18.35 8.23
CA ALA A 741 20.91 19.57 8.01
C ALA A 741 20.61 20.68 9.02
N LEU A 742 19.45 20.65 9.70
CA LEU A 742 19.17 21.62 10.77
C LEU A 742 20.19 21.57 11.92
N GLY A 743 20.81 20.41 12.16
CA GLY A 743 21.89 20.28 13.14
C GLY A 743 23.13 21.11 12.80
N LEU A 744 23.41 21.32 11.50
CA LEU A 744 24.53 22.14 11.03
C LEU A 744 24.44 23.58 11.55
N PHE A 745 23.26 24.18 11.51
CA PHE A 745 23.06 25.57 11.94
C PHE A 745 23.32 25.72 13.44
N ASN A 746 22.90 24.74 14.25
CA ASN A 746 23.17 24.76 15.69
C ASN A 746 24.67 24.68 15.99
N VAL A 747 25.42 23.86 15.24
CA VAL A 747 26.89 23.78 15.38
C VAL A 747 27.55 25.09 14.95
N PHE A 748 27.08 25.70 13.87
CA PHE A 748 27.58 27.01 13.43
C PHE A 748 27.36 28.08 14.49
N ASP A 749 26.15 28.17 15.07
CA ASP A 749 25.80 29.14 16.11
C ASP A 749 26.68 29.00 17.35
N LYS A 750 26.96 27.77 17.80
CA LYS A 750 27.82 27.50 18.97
C LYS A 750 29.19 28.18 18.86
N TRP A 751 29.76 28.22 17.66
CA TRP A 751 31.13 28.68 17.40
C TRP A 751 31.19 29.96 16.56
N LYS A 752 30.05 30.64 16.34
CA LYS A 752 29.87 31.74 15.38
C LYS A 752 30.85 32.91 15.55
N GLY A 753 31.38 33.10 16.77
CA GLY A 753 32.38 34.13 17.10
C GLY A 753 33.84 33.70 16.97
N GLU A 754 34.12 32.42 16.71
CA GLU A 754 35.47 31.84 16.75
C GLU A 754 35.94 31.28 15.39
N TRP A 755 35.10 31.36 14.36
CA TRP A 755 35.43 30.87 13.03
C TRP A 755 36.46 31.78 12.35
N THR A 756 37.51 31.17 11.77
CA THR A 756 38.47 31.90 10.95
C THR A 756 37.82 32.38 9.64
N PRO A 757 38.45 33.30 8.90
CA PRO A 757 37.95 33.71 7.58
C PRO A 757 37.77 32.55 6.59
N ASP A 758 38.67 31.56 6.62
CA ASP A 758 38.61 30.37 5.77
C ASP A 758 37.46 29.43 6.17
N GLU A 759 37.27 29.22 7.48
CA GLU A 759 36.15 28.42 8.00
C GLU A 759 34.81 29.10 7.70
N SER A 760 34.74 30.42 7.87
CA SER A 760 33.58 31.24 7.49
C SER A 760 33.28 31.13 5.99
N LYS A 761 34.32 31.08 5.15
CA LYS A 761 34.18 30.86 3.70
C LYS A 761 33.64 29.48 3.37
N LEU A 762 34.06 28.47 4.12
CA LEU A 762 33.56 27.11 3.98
C LEU A 762 32.08 27.01 4.35
N TYR A 763 31.68 27.52 5.52
CA TYR A 763 30.27 27.56 5.93
C TYR A 763 29.39 28.32 4.95
N TYR A 764 29.86 29.45 4.44
CA TYR A 764 29.16 30.19 3.38
C TYR A 764 28.87 29.28 2.17
N GLY A 765 29.87 28.52 1.71
CA GLY A 765 29.70 27.57 0.61
C GLY A 765 28.71 26.45 0.92
N ILE A 766 28.70 25.94 2.16
CA ILE A 766 27.75 24.92 2.60
C ILE A 766 26.32 25.47 2.61
N PHE A 767 26.09 26.63 3.23
CA PHE A 767 24.76 27.25 3.30
C PHE A 767 24.26 27.65 1.92
N PHE A 768 25.13 28.12 1.03
CA PHE A 768 24.78 28.42 -0.35
C PHE A 768 24.32 27.16 -1.11
N GLU A 769 25.01 26.04 -0.96
CA GLU A 769 24.58 24.78 -1.59
C GLU A 769 23.25 24.30 -0.99
N ILE A 770 23.05 24.37 0.34
CA ILE A 770 21.76 24.03 0.97
C ILE A 770 20.63 24.93 0.43
N GLN A 771 20.86 26.23 0.32
CA GLN A 771 19.87 27.17 -0.24
C GLN A 771 19.50 26.80 -1.68
N LYS A 772 20.51 26.48 -2.49
CA LYS A 772 20.32 26.05 -3.88
C LYS A 772 19.48 24.76 -3.94
N ARG A 773 19.75 23.80 -3.06
CA ARG A 773 18.99 22.54 -2.96
C ARG A 773 17.55 22.77 -2.52
N CYS A 774 17.31 23.59 -1.50
CA CYS A 774 15.95 23.94 -1.08
C CYS A 774 15.15 24.60 -2.22
N SER A 775 15.81 25.42 -3.04
CA SER A 775 15.18 26.09 -4.19
C SER A 775 14.88 25.13 -5.35
N ALA A 776 15.68 24.06 -5.48
CA ALA A 776 15.53 23.01 -6.49
C ALA A 776 14.72 21.80 -5.99
N ALA A 777 14.21 21.83 -4.76
CA ALA A 777 13.43 20.74 -4.18
C ALA A 777 12.13 20.51 -4.99
N GLY A 778 11.77 19.25 -5.20
CA GLY A 778 10.57 18.86 -5.94
C GLY A 778 9.30 19.45 -5.32
N SER A 779 8.24 19.57 -6.13
CA SER A 779 6.94 20.15 -5.72
C SER A 779 6.35 19.46 -4.49
N THR A 780 6.60 18.16 -4.33
CA THR A 780 6.15 17.33 -3.21
C THR A 780 6.74 17.71 -1.85
N ILE A 781 8.01 18.16 -1.79
CA ILE A 781 8.67 18.49 -0.52
C ILE A 781 9.00 19.97 -0.34
N ARG A 782 8.81 20.81 -1.36
CA ARG A 782 9.14 22.24 -1.31
C ARG A 782 8.42 22.99 -0.19
N ASN A 783 7.19 22.58 0.13
CA ASN A 783 6.37 23.17 1.19
C ASN A 783 6.55 22.46 2.54
N ASN A 784 7.40 21.44 2.63
CA ASN A 784 7.67 20.77 3.89
C ASN A 784 8.38 21.73 4.84
N ARG A 785 7.92 21.76 6.10
CA ARG A 785 8.47 22.64 7.14
C ARG A 785 9.99 22.59 7.24
N TYR A 786 10.62 21.41 7.19
CA TYR A 786 12.07 21.30 7.36
C TYR A 786 12.84 21.91 6.18
N VAL A 787 12.27 21.85 4.97
CA VAL A 787 12.86 22.48 3.78
C VAL A 787 12.74 24.00 3.88
N LEU A 788 11.59 24.49 4.34
CA LEU A 788 11.37 25.92 4.57
C LEU A 788 12.28 26.47 5.68
N ASP A 789 12.36 25.78 6.83
CA ASP A 789 13.23 26.14 7.95
C ASP A 789 14.70 26.16 7.50
N CYS A 790 15.13 25.17 6.70
CA CYS A 790 16.47 25.16 6.11
C CYS A 790 16.71 26.36 5.19
N ALA A 791 15.76 26.67 4.29
CA ALA A 791 15.86 27.77 3.35
C ALA A 791 15.90 29.14 4.03
N GLU A 792 15.12 29.33 5.09
CA GLU A 792 15.12 30.56 5.87
C GLU A 792 16.46 30.74 6.59
N LYS A 793 16.90 29.72 7.34
CA LYS A 793 18.17 29.75 8.06
C LYS A 793 19.36 29.91 7.13
N SER A 794 19.44 29.17 6.03
CA SER A 794 20.56 29.32 5.09
C SER A 794 20.62 30.73 4.51
N LYS A 795 19.48 31.34 4.19
CA LYS A 795 19.42 32.74 3.71
C LYS A 795 19.92 33.73 4.76
N GLU A 796 19.50 33.56 6.02
CA GLU A 796 19.95 34.39 7.15
C GLU A 796 21.49 34.32 7.31
N TYR A 797 22.05 33.12 7.39
CA TYR A 797 23.49 32.96 7.62
C TYR A 797 24.36 33.32 6.43
N ILE A 798 23.87 33.16 5.19
CA ILE A 798 24.53 33.69 3.99
C ILE A 798 24.64 35.21 4.09
N GLY A 799 23.58 35.89 4.53
CA GLY A 799 23.58 37.33 4.78
C GLY A 799 24.60 37.74 5.84
N TYR A 800 24.58 37.09 7.00
CA TYR A 800 25.51 37.33 8.11
C TYR A 800 26.98 37.15 7.70
N LEU A 801 27.31 36.03 7.04
CA LEU A 801 28.67 35.76 6.57
C LEU A 801 29.08 36.69 5.42
N GLY A 802 28.12 37.17 4.62
CA GLY A 802 28.32 38.18 3.59
C GLY A 802 28.66 39.56 4.17
N SER A 803 28.05 39.96 5.30
CA SER A 803 28.33 41.24 5.95
C SER A 803 29.69 41.29 6.66
N ILE A 804 30.23 40.15 7.08
CA ILE A 804 31.57 40.06 7.72
C ILE A 804 32.70 40.10 6.68
N ARG A 805 32.39 39.82 5.42
CA ARG A 805 33.34 39.81 4.29
C ARG A 805 33.50 41.16 3.61
N LYS A 806 32.55 42.08 3.78
CA LYS A 806 32.66 43.47 3.36
C LYS A 806 33.38 44.25 4.45
#